data_AF-A0A9W6D3P2-F1
#
_entry.id   AF-A0A9W6D3P2-F1
#
_cell.length_a   1.000
_cell.length_b   1.000
_cell.length_c   1.000
_cell.angle_alpha   90.00
_cell.angle_beta   90.00
_cell.angle_gamma   90.00
#
_symmetry.space_group_name_H-M   'P 1'
#
loop_
_entity.id
_entity.type
_entity.pdbx_description
1 polymer ?
#
loop_
_entity_poly.entity_id
_entity_poly.type
_entity_poly.pdbx_seq_one_letter_code
_entity_poly.pdbx_strand_id
1 'polypeptide(L)'
;MRLGFHDTFTRLVFDAEGPRPSSIGPPSEKGIAIQFSKLQTTMENERTIEDNSSRIRKVSFQKKKGQILVTFQEPHVTVQTGFLDAGPYKEGHYRLVLDFFTQKTPEKRVKTSAPTPDTKEGTKKISGKKPGDADKVSVSLETSQAAKTLDEVSMQFGNEKRDSTDEILQQADRCLLEKDNAKAFALYEELLKTASLGKERQTALYGLAESFFLMHQNDLVNHGPEALKRYNSALQEGSIPSRTPLALYRVGLCYLALKNVEKAKGYFKQVTQEYPEDPAAAASWLRLSEIYRGKKNYVEAIETAKALLKRSTSQPEKAEAYYYIGQNFALVGEHQQAVEAFQECLKLDQQFYLRKPDILKYMGQALSCLKYEDNSREFLLHYMNLTSNTDDRDLLLAKIMETLLSQHEERLANRLYSYLQVYYPDSEGASIGSIRRAEYLEAGDKRAQDEAIYLYRELSRKSLSPPLDGLVQFKLALWEWKNGNLEKSLSLIEDRPQGSLTDALHNEFVALREKVILDMLRQAFEQKKYDKVLGLYQGNIPMFQTLKDFDVFTIIGRSYEELQSYPEAMVCYNTVLENTGKENGKCLLNMAQCSFRMGKLEKALQFCRRIPAGDNEGQKNELMAKIFFAQGKYSETLQQLGHIFPKERKLTPDDFEWVNMYIECSIETGKYSDALSWIQKGLELLKDEDSGKRAQLCLLKSRCHKNLKQPAEAIKCLESALSLLQEEDLKGQLNYEISNLYLQIGDKQQAVQKLSQVLKSGSSFWQTAAQQQLDYIQLKEEGLKIF
;
A
#
# COMPACT_ATOMS: atom_id res chain seq x y z
N MET A 1 -9.87 13.68 6.31
CA MET A 1 -8.45 13.42 6.67
C MET A 1 -7.72 12.93 5.42
N ARG A 2 -6.62 13.57 5.06
CA ARG A 2 -5.79 13.27 3.88
C ARG A 2 -4.33 13.08 4.33
N LEU A 3 -3.60 12.20 3.66
CA LEU A 3 -2.18 11.99 3.87
C LEU A 3 -1.44 12.41 2.60
N GLY A 4 -0.37 13.17 2.75
CA GLY A 4 0.57 13.51 1.69
C GLY A 4 1.94 12.97 2.06
N PHE A 5 2.60 12.27 1.16
CA PHE A 5 3.90 11.68 1.41
C PHE A 5 4.94 12.45 0.60
N HIS A 6 5.92 13.01 1.30
CA HIS A 6 7.03 13.74 0.71
C HIS A 6 8.34 13.08 1.13
N ASP A 7 9.39 13.24 0.32
CA ASP A 7 10.70 12.60 0.56
C ASP A 7 11.23 12.84 1.99
N THR A 8 10.96 14.02 2.54
CA THR A 8 11.52 14.48 3.83
C THR A 8 10.53 14.51 4.99
N PHE A 9 9.21 14.36 4.73
CA PHE A 9 8.19 14.38 5.78
C PHE A 9 6.88 13.71 5.33
N THR A 10 6.10 13.26 6.31
CA THR A 10 4.71 12.84 6.09
C THR A 10 3.79 13.99 6.46
N ARG A 11 2.85 14.36 5.60
CA ARG A 11 1.84 15.38 5.85
C ARG A 11 0.51 14.73 6.18
N LEU A 12 -0.10 15.14 7.29
CA LEU A 12 -1.46 14.78 7.66
C LEU A 12 -2.33 16.03 7.63
N VAL A 13 -3.41 16.00 6.85
CA VAL A 13 -4.35 17.11 6.72
C VAL A 13 -5.73 16.69 7.23
N PHE A 14 -6.30 17.46 8.13
CA PHE A 14 -7.70 17.33 8.54
C PHE A 14 -8.49 18.52 8.02
N ASP A 15 -9.52 18.26 7.20
CA ASP A 15 -10.57 19.23 6.95
C ASP A 15 -11.48 19.27 8.19
N ALA A 16 -11.62 20.45 8.81
CA ALA A 16 -12.29 20.66 10.08
C ALA A 16 -13.25 21.86 10.00
N GLU A 17 -14.27 21.83 10.84
CA GLU A 17 -15.27 22.90 11.00
C GLU A 17 -15.41 23.24 12.50
N GLY A 18 -15.52 24.52 12.81
CA GLY A 18 -15.66 25.05 14.16
C GLY A 18 -14.35 25.61 14.75
N PRO A 19 -14.21 25.64 16.09
CA PRO A 19 -13.02 26.19 16.73
C PRO A 19 -11.76 25.35 16.44
N ARG A 20 -10.61 26.03 16.44
CA ARG A 20 -9.28 25.41 16.35
C ARG A 20 -9.00 24.54 17.59
N PRO A 21 -8.03 23.59 17.53
CA PRO A 21 -7.61 22.81 18.68
C PRO A 21 -7.30 23.71 19.89
N SER A 22 -7.75 23.32 21.08
CA SER A 22 -7.45 24.02 22.34
C SER A 22 -5.98 23.85 22.74
N SER A 23 -5.34 22.74 22.35
CA SER A 23 -3.89 22.58 22.45
C SER A 23 -3.39 21.50 21.48
N ILE A 24 -2.12 21.62 21.09
CA ILE A 24 -1.39 20.55 20.43
C ILE A 24 -0.19 20.24 21.32
N GLY A 25 -0.16 19.03 21.89
CA GLY A 25 0.90 18.60 22.79
C GLY A 25 2.25 18.44 22.06
N PRO A 26 3.38 18.38 22.80
CA PRO A 26 4.67 18.08 22.18
C PRO A 26 4.67 16.65 21.62
N PRO A 27 5.41 16.38 20.53
CA PRO A 27 5.64 15.00 20.09
C PRO A 27 6.36 14.20 21.18
N SER A 28 5.88 12.99 21.44
CA SER A 28 6.42 12.04 22.42
C SER A 28 6.63 10.66 21.79
N GLU A 29 7.28 9.73 22.49
CA GLU A 29 7.38 8.32 22.04
C GLU A 29 6.01 7.67 21.82
N LYS A 30 4.97 8.16 22.50
CA LYS A 30 3.59 7.68 22.37
C LYS A 30 2.82 8.39 21.25
N GLY A 31 3.43 9.33 20.53
CA GLY A 31 2.80 10.16 19.51
C GLY A 31 2.58 11.62 19.94
N ILE A 32 1.77 12.34 19.16
CA ILE A 32 1.31 13.71 19.41
C ILE A 32 -0.20 13.74 19.64
N ALA A 33 -0.61 14.47 20.66
CA ALA A 33 -2.01 14.64 21.04
C ALA A 33 -2.53 16.02 20.62
N ILE A 34 -3.69 16.05 19.97
CA ILE A 34 -4.36 17.25 19.46
C ILE A 34 -5.68 17.35 20.21
N GLN A 35 -5.81 18.36 21.06
CA GLN A 35 -6.93 18.53 21.96
C GLN A 35 -7.94 19.52 21.40
N PHE A 36 -9.22 19.19 21.50
CA PHE A 36 -10.36 20.03 21.16
C PHE A 36 -11.29 20.14 22.36
N SER A 37 -12.08 21.22 22.44
CA SER A 37 -13.15 21.35 23.44
C SER A 37 -14.25 20.32 23.24
N LYS A 38 -14.55 19.98 21.98
CA LYS A 38 -15.46 18.91 21.56
C LYS A 38 -15.00 18.38 20.20
N LEU A 39 -14.90 17.06 20.05
CA LEU A 39 -14.52 16.43 18.78
C LEU A 39 -15.67 15.58 18.24
N GLN A 40 -16.16 15.94 17.05
CA GLN A 40 -17.07 15.14 16.25
C GLN A 40 -16.40 14.79 14.92
N THR A 41 -16.60 13.57 14.44
CA THR A 41 -16.02 13.12 13.16
C THR A 41 -16.84 11.99 12.57
N THR A 42 -16.95 12.01 11.24
CA THR A 42 -17.51 10.92 10.40
C THR A 42 -16.52 9.78 10.19
N MET A 43 -15.24 9.95 10.58
CA MET A 43 -14.21 8.93 10.48
C MET A 43 -14.41 7.83 11.54
N GLU A 44 -13.90 6.63 11.22
CA GLU A 44 -13.75 5.53 12.18
C GLU A 44 -12.90 5.96 13.38
N ASN A 45 -13.06 5.27 14.51
CA ASN A 45 -12.40 5.65 15.76
C ASN A 45 -10.87 5.62 15.65
N GLU A 46 -10.31 4.78 14.77
CA GLU A 46 -8.88 4.68 14.57
C GLU A 46 -8.57 4.37 13.11
N ARG A 47 -7.46 4.90 12.60
CA ARG A 47 -6.92 4.60 11.28
C ARG A 47 -5.44 4.31 11.43
N THR A 48 -5.07 3.04 11.29
CA THR A 48 -3.67 2.62 11.20
C THR A 48 -3.13 3.02 9.83
N ILE A 49 -1.90 3.55 9.81
CA ILE A 49 -1.16 3.83 8.59
C ILE A 49 -0.13 2.73 8.46
N GLU A 50 -0.42 1.80 7.56
CA GLU A 50 0.39 0.60 7.31
C GLU A 50 1.66 0.92 6.51
N ASP A 51 1.81 2.16 6.08
CA ASP A 51 2.94 2.60 5.27
C ASP A 51 4.20 2.84 6.10
N ASN A 52 5.23 2.01 5.95
CA ASN A 52 6.48 2.12 6.71
C ASN A 52 7.33 3.37 6.39
N SER A 53 7.01 4.11 5.31
CA SER A 53 7.62 5.41 4.97
C SER A 53 6.96 6.58 5.74
N SER A 54 5.75 6.32 6.24
CA SER A 54 4.99 7.27 7.06
C SER A 54 5.67 7.45 8.41
N ARG A 55 6.01 8.69 8.76
CA ARG A 55 6.43 9.00 10.14
C ARG A 55 5.30 8.77 11.15
N ILE A 56 4.07 8.55 10.67
CA ILE A 56 2.86 8.31 11.44
C ILE A 56 2.47 6.83 11.34
N ARG A 57 2.31 6.16 12.48
CA ARG A 57 1.84 4.77 12.60
C ARG A 57 0.32 4.67 12.63
N LYS A 58 -0.35 5.56 13.36
CA LYS A 58 -1.80 5.46 13.59
C LYS A 58 -2.39 6.79 14.01
N VAL A 59 -3.59 7.09 13.54
CA VAL A 59 -4.41 8.23 13.94
C VAL A 59 -5.65 7.72 14.68
N SER A 60 -5.80 8.04 15.97
CA SER A 60 -6.94 7.65 16.80
C SER A 60 -7.81 8.87 17.13
N PHE A 61 -9.10 8.81 16.79
CA PHE A 61 -10.11 9.82 17.08
C PHE A 61 -10.84 9.48 18.39
N GLN A 62 -10.34 10.01 19.51
CA GLN A 62 -10.86 9.77 20.84
C GLN A 62 -12.02 10.74 21.17
N LYS A 63 -13.19 10.51 20.55
CA LYS A 63 -14.38 11.40 20.61
C LYS A 63 -14.77 11.81 22.03
N LYS A 64 -14.82 10.86 22.98
CA LYS A 64 -15.18 11.12 24.40
C LYS A 64 -14.19 12.03 25.13
N LYS A 65 -12.92 12.01 24.72
CA LYS A 65 -11.85 12.84 25.29
C LYS A 65 -11.64 14.14 24.51
N GLY A 66 -12.39 14.37 23.42
CA GLY A 66 -12.19 15.53 22.55
C GLY A 66 -10.80 15.55 21.90
N GLN A 67 -10.19 14.40 21.62
CA GLN A 67 -8.77 14.32 21.27
C GLN A 67 -8.52 13.52 20.00
N ILE A 68 -7.57 13.97 19.17
CA ILE A 68 -6.95 13.17 18.11
C ILE A 68 -5.54 12.80 18.58
N LEU A 69 -5.21 11.51 18.58
CA LEU A 69 -3.87 11.01 18.92
C LEU A 69 -3.20 10.47 17.66
N VAL A 70 -2.03 10.99 17.33
CA VAL A 70 -1.25 10.57 16.16
C VAL A 70 0.02 9.91 16.65
N THR A 71 0.14 8.59 16.53
CA THR A 71 1.30 7.81 16.97
C THR A 71 2.35 7.70 15.87
N PHE A 72 3.62 7.55 16.22
CA PHE A 72 4.74 7.54 15.27
C PHE A 72 5.22 6.12 14.95
N GLN A 73 5.81 5.95 13.77
CA GLN A 73 6.50 4.70 13.44
C GLN A 73 7.92 4.64 14.01
N GLU A 74 8.60 5.79 14.09
CA GLU A 74 9.96 5.91 14.60
C GLU A 74 10.00 6.67 15.94
N PRO A 75 10.93 6.30 16.85
CA PRO A 75 11.28 7.17 17.98
C PRO A 75 12.05 8.37 17.40
N HIS A 76 11.69 9.60 17.79
CA HIS A 76 12.29 10.87 17.31
C HIS A 76 11.70 11.50 16.03
N VAL A 77 10.37 11.65 16.00
CA VAL A 77 9.66 12.46 15.01
C VAL A 77 9.48 13.90 15.50
N THR A 78 9.90 14.88 14.69
CA THR A 78 9.53 16.29 14.92
C THR A 78 8.30 16.64 14.11
N VAL A 79 7.34 17.34 14.74
CA VAL A 79 6.07 17.70 14.11
C VAL A 79 5.99 19.21 13.95
N GLN A 80 5.68 19.65 12.74
CA GLN A 80 5.29 21.02 12.47
C GLN A 80 3.81 21.08 12.21
N THR A 81 3.16 22.11 12.75
CA THR A 81 1.71 22.22 12.68
C THR A 81 1.35 23.55 12.06
N GLY A 82 0.35 23.56 11.19
CA GLY A 82 -0.26 24.81 10.78
C GLY A 82 -1.69 24.63 10.30
N PHE A 83 -2.32 25.76 10.01
CA PHE A 83 -3.74 25.84 9.71
C PHE A 83 -3.90 26.58 8.39
N LEU A 84 -4.53 25.93 7.42
CA LEU A 84 -4.86 26.54 6.13
C LEU A 84 -6.37 26.75 6.05
N ASP A 85 -6.83 27.70 5.25
CA ASP A 85 -8.27 27.83 5.00
C ASP A 85 -8.74 26.66 4.14
N ALA A 86 -9.91 26.09 4.45
CA ALA A 86 -10.54 25.15 3.53
C ALA A 86 -11.05 25.98 2.34
N GLY A 87 -10.56 25.70 1.12
CA GLY A 87 -11.02 26.45 -0.06
C GLY A 87 -12.53 26.28 -0.29
N PRO A 88 -13.16 27.10 -1.15
CA PRO A 88 -13.23 28.56 -0.99
C PRO A 88 -13.66 28.97 0.43
N TYR A 89 -13.25 30.16 0.87
CA TYR A 89 -13.39 30.65 2.26
C TYR A 89 -14.82 30.46 2.81
N LYS A 90 -15.00 29.44 3.65
CA LYS A 90 -16.21 29.27 4.46
C LYS A 90 -15.86 29.58 5.91
N GLU A 91 -16.56 30.56 6.48
CA GLU A 91 -16.35 30.98 7.86
C GLU A 91 -16.51 29.76 8.80
N GLY A 92 -15.53 29.56 9.68
CA GLY A 92 -15.49 28.41 10.57
C GLY A 92 -14.86 27.13 9.99
N HIS A 93 -14.50 27.07 8.70
CA HIS A 93 -13.82 25.91 8.12
C HIS A 93 -12.31 26.11 7.96
N TYR A 94 -11.53 25.10 8.32
CA TYR A 94 -10.07 25.13 8.17
C TYR A 94 -9.50 23.73 7.91
N ARG A 95 -8.24 23.72 7.47
CA ARG A 95 -7.42 22.54 7.29
C ARG A 95 -6.31 22.53 8.32
N LEU A 96 -6.35 21.61 9.27
CA LEU A 96 -5.24 21.37 10.19
C LEU A 96 -4.21 20.50 9.45
N VAL A 97 -3.02 21.07 9.21
CA VAL A 97 -1.89 20.42 8.55
C VAL A 97 -0.83 20.10 9.58
N LEU A 98 -0.33 18.87 9.55
CA LEU A 98 0.72 18.37 10.44
C LEU A 98 1.79 17.70 9.59
N ASP A 99 3.02 18.21 9.64
CA ASP A 99 4.16 17.68 8.92
C ASP A 99 5.11 16.99 9.88
N PHE A 100 5.35 15.69 9.65
CA PHE A 100 6.12 14.80 10.51
C PHE A 100 7.46 14.49 9.85
N PHE A 101 8.55 14.96 10.45
CA PHE A 101 9.93 14.78 9.98
C PHE A 101 10.70 13.83 10.89
N THR A 102 11.64 13.08 10.33
CA THR A 102 12.55 12.19 11.07
C THR A 102 13.92 12.83 11.26
N GLN A 103 14.42 12.86 12.50
CA GLN A 103 15.78 13.38 12.76
C GLN A 103 16.82 12.36 12.29
N LYS A 104 17.71 12.75 11.35
CA LYS A 104 18.98 12.03 11.19
C LYS A 104 19.81 12.27 12.45
N THR A 105 20.13 11.21 13.18
CA THR A 105 21.15 11.27 14.24
C THR A 105 22.45 11.78 13.63
N PRO A 106 23.14 12.75 14.22
CA PRO A 106 24.43 13.19 13.70
C PRO A 106 25.40 12.00 13.80
N GLU A 107 25.87 11.52 12.65
CA GLU A 107 26.97 10.56 12.58
C GLU A 107 28.13 11.08 13.42
N LYS A 108 28.61 10.26 14.36
CA LYS A 108 29.83 10.54 15.11
C LYS A 108 30.94 10.80 14.08
N ARG A 109 31.41 12.05 14.01
CA ARG A 109 32.65 12.40 13.31
C ARG A 109 33.77 11.53 13.87
N VAL A 110 34.17 10.52 13.10
CA VAL A 110 35.46 9.87 13.25
C VAL A 110 36.51 10.95 13.01
N LYS A 111 37.33 11.22 14.02
CA LYS A 111 38.51 12.06 13.88
C LYS A 111 39.48 11.36 12.94
N THR A 112 39.51 11.74 11.67
CA THR A 112 40.66 11.49 10.81
C THR A 112 41.46 12.78 10.69
N SER A 113 42.75 12.64 10.99
CA SER A 113 43.79 13.64 11.00
C SER A 113 43.94 14.33 9.65
N ALA A 114 44.10 15.65 9.68
CA ALA A 114 44.50 16.45 8.54
C ALA A 114 45.93 16.09 8.07
N PRO A 115 46.21 16.11 6.77
CA PRO A 115 47.51 16.51 6.26
C PRO A 115 47.46 18.00 5.86
N THR A 116 48.43 18.74 6.36
CA THR A 116 48.82 20.09 5.95
C THR A 116 49.19 20.14 4.46
N PRO A 117 48.83 21.18 3.70
CA PRO A 117 49.48 21.49 2.43
C PRO A 117 50.62 22.50 2.65
N ASP A 118 51.82 22.04 2.30
CA ASP A 118 52.99 22.86 2.07
C ASP A 118 53.01 23.39 0.63
N THR A 119 53.68 24.53 0.46
CA THR A 119 54.27 25.09 -0.78
C THR A 119 53.39 25.73 -1.87
N LYS A 120 53.44 27.07 -1.85
CA LYS A 120 54.08 27.98 -2.84
C LYS A 120 53.72 27.94 -4.34
N GLU A 121 53.57 29.19 -4.80
CA GLU A 121 53.97 29.78 -6.10
C GLU A 121 53.09 29.58 -7.34
N GLY A 122 52.88 30.69 -8.06
CA GLY A 122 52.30 30.65 -9.40
C GLY A 122 51.52 31.89 -9.84
N THR A 123 52.02 33.10 -9.60
CA THR A 123 51.54 34.31 -10.27
C THR A 123 51.75 34.22 -11.79
N LYS A 124 50.71 34.51 -12.58
CA LYS A 124 50.86 35.08 -13.94
C LYS A 124 49.65 35.97 -14.31
N LYS A 125 49.91 37.27 -14.32
CA LYS A 125 49.16 38.32 -15.03
C LYS A 125 49.42 38.21 -16.54
N ILE A 126 48.40 38.37 -17.37
CA ILE A 126 48.44 39.02 -18.71
C ILE A 126 47.04 39.64 -18.92
N SER A 127 46.86 40.96 -18.68
CA SER A 127 46.53 42.01 -19.67
C SER A 127 45.61 41.55 -20.82
N GLY A 128 44.49 42.16 -21.16
CA GLY A 128 44.07 43.55 -21.06
C GLY A 128 43.40 43.90 -22.39
N LYS A 129 42.17 44.43 -22.37
CA LYS A 129 41.62 45.36 -23.37
C LYS A 129 40.24 45.84 -22.90
N LYS A 130 40.01 47.12 -23.12
CA LYS A 130 38.87 47.96 -22.72
C LYS A 130 38.36 48.64 -24.03
N PRO A 131 37.32 49.50 -24.02
CA PRO A 131 35.94 49.20 -24.45
C PRO A 131 35.47 50.08 -25.64
N GLY A 132 34.20 49.92 -26.04
CA GLY A 132 33.43 50.80 -26.94
C GLY A 132 32.20 50.02 -27.45
N ASP A 133 30.97 50.52 -27.56
CA ASP A 133 30.30 51.81 -27.39
C ASP A 133 28.88 51.47 -26.88
N ALA A 134 28.35 52.08 -25.82
CA ALA A 134 27.52 53.28 -25.85
C ALA A 134 26.38 53.24 -26.89
N ASP A 135 25.17 52.85 -26.43
CA ASP A 135 23.97 53.55 -26.86
C ASP A 135 22.97 53.67 -25.70
N LYS A 136 22.60 54.92 -25.44
CA LYS A 136 21.66 55.37 -24.42
C LYS A 136 20.25 55.37 -25.02
N VAL A 137 19.29 54.76 -24.33
CA VAL A 137 17.90 55.21 -24.39
C VAL A 137 17.42 55.43 -22.97
N SER A 138 17.31 56.71 -22.64
CA SER A 138 16.69 57.26 -21.44
C SER A 138 15.17 57.27 -21.61
N VAL A 139 14.44 56.73 -20.64
CA VAL A 139 13.06 57.13 -20.38
C VAL A 139 12.92 57.44 -18.89
N SER A 140 12.55 58.67 -18.66
CA SER A 140 12.25 59.36 -17.41
C SER A 140 11.06 58.73 -16.67
N LEU A 141 11.22 58.51 -15.36
CA LEU A 141 10.10 58.30 -14.44
C LEU A 141 9.87 59.58 -13.64
N GLU A 142 8.67 60.11 -13.82
CA GLU A 142 8.11 61.25 -13.10
C GLU A 142 8.01 60.93 -11.60
N THR A 143 8.67 61.76 -10.79
CA THR A 143 8.44 61.86 -9.36
C THR A 143 7.22 62.74 -9.10
N SER A 144 6.22 62.22 -8.39
CA SER A 144 5.15 63.05 -7.84
C SER A 144 4.58 62.47 -6.55
N GLN A 145 4.71 63.29 -5.50
CA GLN A 145 3.84 63.39 -4.31
C GLN A 145 3.96 62.32 -3.21
N ALA A 146 5.00 62.48 -2.38
CA ALA A 146 4.92 62.22 -0.92
C ALA A 146 6.16 62.80 -0.21
N ALA A 147 6.36 64.11 -0.22
CA ALA A 147 7.39 64.78 0.58
C ALA A 147 6.99 66.20 0.99
N LYS A 148 5.73 66.37 1.41
CA LYS A 148 5.24 67.57 2.10
C LYS A 148 4.63 67.14 3.41
N THR A 149 5.46 67.07 4.45
CA THR A 149 5.11 67.16 5.87
C THR A 149 6.40 66.94 6.66
N LEU A 150 7.23 67.98 6.79
CA LEU A 150 8.28 68.04 7.82
C LEU A 150 8.85 69.45 8.05
N ASP A 151 8.39 70.48 7.34
CA ASP A 151 8.93 71.85 7.46
C ASP A 151 8.22 72.78 8.47
N GLU A 152 7.18 72.35 9.19
CA GLU A 152 6.37 73.32 9.97
C GLU A 152 6.38 73.19 11.51
N VAL A 153 7.22 72.35 12.13
CA VAL A 153 7.29 72.34 13.60
C VAL A 153 8.71 72.27 14.12
N SER A 154 9.44 73.40 14.06
CA SER A 154 10.41 73.78 15.09
C SER A 154 11.02 75.17 14.84
N MET A 155 10.27 76.24 15.13
CA MET A 155 10.84 77.50 15.58
C MET A 155 10.38 77.77 17.01
N GLN A 156 11.27 77.55 17.97
CA GLN A 156 11.57 78.41 19.12
C GLN A 156 12.39 77.59 20.13
N PHE A 157 13.66 77.98 20.31
CA PHE A 157 14.36 78.17 21.59
C PHE A 157 15.89 78.03 21.40
N GLY A 158 16.60 79.09 21.79
CA GLY A 158 17.98 79.03 22.32
C GLY A 158 19.13 79.10 21.32
N ASN A 159 19.76 80.27 21.21
CA ASN A 159 21.08 80.48 20.62
C ASN A 159 22.16 79.78 21.46
N GLU A 160 22.78 78.71 20.95
CA GLU A 160 24.11 78.22 21.33
C GLU A 160 24.65 77.34 20.17
N LYS A 161 25.82 77.71 19.60
CA LYS A 161 26.61 77.05 18.52
C LYS A 161 26.03 75.74 17.92
N ARG A 162 25.32 75.80 16.78
CA ARG A 162 24.68 74.64 16.09
C ARG A 162 25.11 74.36 14.63
N ASP A 163 26.00 75.12 14.01
CA ASP A 163 26.04 75.18 12.52
C ASP A 163 27.23 74.47 11.82
N SER A 164 27.52 73.18 12.04
CA SER A 164 28.43 72.45 11.11
C SER A 164 28.18 70.95 10.98
N THR A 165 27.84 70.27 12.08
CA THR A 165 27.58 68.83 12.07
C THR A 165 26.23 68.46 11.44
N ASP A 166 25.20 69.30 11.64
CA ASP A 166 23.87 69.10 11.07
C ASP A 166 23.86 69.29 9.54
N GLU A 167 24.64 70.25 9.02
CA GLU A 167 24.79 70.47 7.57
C GLU A 167 25.46 69.27 6.88
N ILE A 168 26.54 68.73 7.48
CA ILE A 168 27.22 67.54 6.97
C ILE A 168 26.28 66.33 7.01
N LEU A 169 25.48 66.17 8.07
CA LEU A 169 24.50 65.09 8.19
C LEU A 169 23.42 65.18 7.11
N GLN A 170 22.86 66.37 6.87
CA GLN A 170 21.87 66.60 5.81
C GLN A 170 22.47 66.36 4.42
N GLN A 171 23.73 66.77 4.20
CA GLN A 171 24.42 66.51 2.95
C GLN A 171 24.69 65.01 2.73
N ALA A 172 25.04 64.28 3.79
CA ALA A 172 25.24 62.84 3.75
C ALA A 172 23.94 62.08 3.44
N ASP A 173 22.84 62.43 4.13
CA ASP A 173 21.50 61.87 3.87
C ASP A 173 21.05 62.17 2.43
N ARG A 174 21.32 63.37 1.91
CA ARG A 174 21.02 63.73 0.52
C ARG A 174 21.82 62.90 -0.48
N CYS A 175 23.12 62.73 -0.27
CA CYS A 175 23.96 61.88 -1.11
C CYS A 175 23.46 60.43 -1.13
N LEU A 176 22.98 59.92 0.01
CA LEU A 176 22.41 58.59 0.13
C LEU A 176 21.12 58.45 -0.69
N LEU A 177 20.23 59.47 -0.64
CA LEU A 177 19.01 59.52 -1.45
C LEU A 177 19.30 59.60 -2.96
N GLU A 178 20.34 60.34 -3.35
CA GLU A 178 20.84 60.46 -4.73
C GLU A 178 21.59 59.20 -5.20
N LYS A 179 21.73 58.18 -4.34
CA LYS A 179 22.47 56.92 -4.56
C LYS A 179 23.97 57.10 -4.78
N ASP A 180 24.53 58.26 -4.43
CA ASP A 180 25.97 58.47 -4.37
C ASP A 180 26.53 57.91 -3.05
N ASN A 181 26.46 56.58 -2.93
CA ASN A 181 26.74 55.87 -1.68
C ASN A 181 28.18 56.05 -1.20
N ALA A 182 29.14 56.26 -2.12
CA ALA A 182 30.54 56.48 -1.78
C ALA A 182 30.77 57.86 -1.13
N LYS A 183 30.13 58.91 -1.67
CA LYS A 183 30.17 60.23 -1.04
C LYS A 183 29.40 60.26 0.28
N ALA A 184 28.22 59.62 0.33
CA ALA A 184 27.46 59.47 1.56
C ALA A 184 28.30 58.78 2.66
N PHE A 185 28.97 57.67 2.31
CA PHE A 185 29.86 56.95 3.22
C PHE A 185 30.97 57.85 3.76
N ALA A 186 31.68 58.59 2.89
CA ALA A 186 32.75 59.48 3.30
C ALA A 186 32.27 60.60 4.24
N LEU A 187 31.11 61.20 3.95
CA LEU A 187 30.52 62.27 4.77
C LEU A 187 30.07 61.76 6.14
N TYR A 188 29.47 60.57 6.24
CA TYR A 188 29.16 59.98 7.55
C TYR A 188 30.43 59.60 8.33
N GLU A 189 31.48 59.15 7.65
CA GLU A 189 32.76 58.82 8.30
C GLU A 189 33.46 60.10 8.84
N GLU A 190 33.41 61.18 8.07
CA GLU A 190 33.88 62.51 8.48
C GLU A 190 33.09 63.03 9.68
N LEU A 191 31.75 62.95 9.60
CA LEU A 191 30.88 63.36 10.68
C LEU A 191 31.21 62.62 11.98
N LEU A 192 31.45 61.31 11.93
CA LEU A 192 31.80 60.47 13.09
C LEU A 192 33.17 60.76 13.72
N LYS A 193 34.07 61.49 13.03
CA LYS A 193 35.38 61.94 13.54
C LYS A 193 35.28 63.23 14.35
N THR A 194 34.15 63.95 14.30
CA THR A 194 33.94 65.19 15.05
C THR A 194 33.66 64.91 16.55
N ALA A 195 34.29 65.67 17.46
CA ALA A 195 34.34 65.34 18.89
C ALA A 195 33.03 65.62 19.68
N SER A 196 32.03 66.26 19.06
CA SER A 196 30.80 66.72 19.72
C SER A 196 29.54 66.11 19.11
N LEU A 197 29.50 64.78 18.96
CA LEU A 197 28.30 64.10 18.46
C LEU A 197 27.40 63.72 19.64
N GLY A 198 26.21 64.30 19.69
CA GLY A 198 25.14 63.91 20.62
C GLY A 198 24.24 62.86 19.99
N LYS A 199 22.98 63.21 19.71
CA LYS A 199 21.99 62.32 19.10
C LYS A 199 22.30 62.00 17.63
N GLU A 200 23.15 62.81 17.00
CA GLU A 200 23.54 62.74 15.59
C GLU A 200 24.51 61.56 15.33
N ARG A 201 25.25 61.14 16.37
CA ARG A 201 26.19 59.99 16.30
C ARG A 201 25.48 58.74 15.82
N GLN A 202 24.33 58.46 16.41
CA GLN A 202 23.54 57.27 16.13
C GLN A 202 23.06 57.29 14.67
N THR A 203 22.48 58.40 14.23
CA THR A 203 22.01 58.60 12.84
C THR A 203 23.14 58.42 11.83
N ALA A 204 24.33 58.94 12.13
CA ALA A 204 25.51 58.81 11.29
C ALA A 204 26.02 57.36 11.21
N LEU A 205 25.99 56.59 12.31
CA LEU A 205 26.34 55.16 12.30
C LEU A 205 25.40 54.33 11.42
N TYR A 206 24.09 54.59 11.47
CA TYR A 206 23.12 53.95 10.58
C TYR A 206 23.37 54.33 9.10
N GLY A 207 23.61 55.61 8.83
CA GLY A 207 23.91 56.11 7.48
C GLY A 207 25.20 55.52 6.90
N LEU A 208 26.25 55.42 7.72
CA LEU A 208 27.52 54.79 7.35
C LEU A 208 27.33 53.30 7.02
N ALA A 209 26.56 52.59 7.85
CA ALA A 209 26.27 51.17 7.64
C ALA A 209 25.46 50.93 6.36
N GLU A 210 24.40 51.73 6.11
CA GLU A 210 23.59 51.63 4.89
C GLU A 210 24.40 52.00 3.64
N SER A 211 25.20 53.06 3.69
CA SER A 211 26.06 53.47 2.56
C SER A 211 27.03 52.34 2.19
N PHE A 212 27.67 51.73 3.19
CA PHE A 212 28.56 50.59 2.97
C PHE A 212 27.83 49.39 2.38
N PHE A 213 26.66 49.05 2.92
CA PHE A 213 25.85 47.95 2.38
C PHE A 213 25.49 48.21 0.92
N LEU A 214 25.00 49.39 0.57
CA LEU A 214 24.57 49.71 -0.79
C LEU A 214 25.74 49.73 -1.79
N MET A 215 26.94 50.13 -1.36
CA MET A 215 28.17 50.01 -2.17
C MET A 215 28.52 48.55 -2.50
N HIS A 216 28.23 47.63 -1.58
CA HIS A 216 28.68 46.23 -1.66
C HIS A 216 27.55 45.21 -1.77
N GLN A 217 26.30 45.64 -2.02
CA GLN A 217 25.11 44.77 -1.99
C GLN A 217 25.15 43.62 -3.01
N ASN A 218 25.94 43.78 -4.08
CA ASN A 218 26.12 42.75 -5.12
C ASN A 218 27.18 41.70 -4.73
N ASP A 219 27.93 41.89 -3.64
CA ASP A 219 28.96 40.98 -3.14
C ASP A 219 28.99 40.90 -1.60
N LEU A 220 27.83 40.51 -1.03
CA LEU A 220 27.66 40.32 0.41
C LEU A 220 28.40 39.09 0.95
N VAL A 221 28.87 38.18 0.09
CA VAL A 221 29.65 37.02 0.53
C VAL A 221 31.00 37.49 1.10
N ASN A 222 31.65 38.43 0.42
CA ASN A 222 32.94 38.96 0.86
C ASN A 222 32.80 40.13 1.84
N HIS A 223 31.81 41.01 1.64
CA HIS A 223 31.68 42.26 2.41
C HIS A 223 30.62 42.18 3.53
N GLY A 224 29.85 41.09 3.60
CA GLY A 224 28.83 40.87 4.62
C GLY A 224 29.34 40.98 6.07
N PRO A 225 30.49 40.40 6.46
CA PRO A 225 31.01 40.51 7.83
C PRO A 225 31.28 41.96 8.24
N GLU A 226 31.78 42.77 7.31
CA GLU A 226 32.17 44.15 7.53
C GLU A 226 30.93 45.08 7.52
N ALA A 227 29.90 44.74 6.73
CA ALA A 227 28.57 45.36 6.82
C ALA A 227 27.90 45.04 8.17
N LEU A 228 27.93 43.77 8.60
CA LEU A 228 27.40 43.33 9.90
C LEU A 228 28.07 44.07 11.06
N LYS A 229 29.40 44.25 11.01
CA LYS A 229 30.14 45.02 12.03
C LYS A 229 29.61 46.44 12.16
N ARG A 230 29.38 47.13 11.03
CA ARG A 230 28.84 48.51 11.02
C ARG A 230 27.40 48.56 11.54
N TYR A 231 26.51 47.68 11.07
CA TYR A 231 25.14 47.65 11.57
C TYR A 231 25.06 47.27 13.05
N ASN A 232 25.88 46.33 13.53
CA ASN A 232 25.94 45.99 14.95
C ASN A 232 26.43 47.17 15.79
N SER A 233 27.41 47.93 15.30
CA SER A 233 27.85 49.17 15.96
C SER A 233 26.72 50.21 16.04
N ALA A 234 25.94 50.37 14.96
CA ALA A 234 24.80 51.28 14.93
C ALA A 234 23.68 50.85 15.91
N LEU A 235 23.37 49.54 15.93
CA LEU A 235 22.35 48.97 16.81
C LEU A 235 22.76 48.97 18.29
N GLN A 236 24.06 48.88 18.61
CA GLN A 236 24.59 48.99 19.98
C GLN A 236 24.50 50.42 20.53
N GLU A 237 24.66 51.43 19.67
CA GLU A 237 24.54 52.84 20.05
C GLU A 237 23.07 53.18 20.44
N GLY A 238 22.11 52.50 19.82
CA GLY A 238 20.70 52.54 20.20
C GLY A 238 19.77 52.25 19.04
N SER A 239 18.45 52.19 19.28
CA SER A 239 17.44 52.02 18.23
C SER A 239 16.87 53.36 17.73
N ILE A 240 16.79 53.55 16.41
CA ILE A 240 16.05 54.64 15.75
C ILE A 240 14.85 54.02 15.02
N PRO A 241 13.59 54.24 15.45
CA PRO A 241 12.43 53.57 14.86
C PRO A 241 12.31 53.67 13.33
N SER A 242 12.75 54.77 12.73
CA SER A 242 12.72 54.98 11.26
C SER A 242 13.88 54.34 10.49
N ARG A 243 14.94 53.86 11.15
CA ARG A 243 16.14 53.27 10.50
C ARG A 243 16.43 51.83 10.97
N THR A 244 16.05 51.49 12.20
CA THR A 244 16.22 50.15 12.80
C THR A 244 15.60 49.02 11.96
N PRO A 245 14.35 49.12 11.46
CA PRO A 245 13.73 48.03 10.72
C PRO A 245 14.51 47.66 9.45
N LEU A 246 14.93 48.67 8.69
CA LEU A 246 15.75 48.50 7.51
C LEU A 246 17.12 47.91 7.86
N ALA A 247 17.79 48.41 8.90
CA ALA A 247 19.07 47.86 9.35
C ALA A 247 18.97 46.38 9.77
N LEU A 248 17.95 46.01 10.55
CA LEU A 248 17.71 44.61 10.94
C LEU A 248 17.44 43.72 9.71
N TYR A 249 16.67 44.21 8.74
CA TYR A 249 16.46 43.51 7.47
C TYR A 249 17.79 43.30 6.71
N ARG A 250 18.64 44.33 6.62
CA ARG A 250 19.95 44.27 5.96
C ARG A 250 20.93 43.33 6.65
N VAL A 251 20.92 43.31 7.98
CA VAL A 251 21.64 42.33 8.80
C VAL A 251 21.16 40.92 8.48
N GLY A 252 19.84 40.72 8.36
CA GLY A 252 19.25 39.46 7.91
C GLY A 252 19.76 39.01 6.54
N LEU A 253 19.82 39.92 5.56
CA LEU A 253 20.37 39.64 4.22
C LEU A 253 21.86 39.27 4.26
N CYS A 254 22.66 39.96 5.08
CA CYS A 254 24.07 39.62 5.25
C CYS A 254 24.24 38.21 5.84
N TYR A 255 23.44 37.84 6.85
CA TYR A 255 23.47 36.48 7.39
C TYR A 255 22.99 35.42 6.38
N LEU A 256 22.01 35.73 5.51
CA LEU A 256 21.63 34.84 4.41
C LEU A 256 22.79 34.61 3.43
N ALA A 257 23.47 35.69 3.01
CA ALA A 257 24.62 35.59 2.11
C ALA A 257 25.76 34.75 2.72
N LEU A 258 25.95 34.86 4.04
CA LEU A 258 26.90 34.05 4.82
C LEU A 258 26.40 32.63 5.17
N LYS A 259 25.28 32.19 4.56
CA LYS A 259 24.65 30.88 4.78
C LYS A 259 24.21 30.61 6.23
N ASN A 260 24.13 31.64 7.08
CA ASN A 260 23.62 31.52 8.45
C ASN A 260 22.10 31.77 8.49
N VAL A 261 21.36 30.78 7.99
CA VAL A 261 19.90 30.87 7.80
C VAL A 261 19.13 31.09 9.11
N GLU A 262 19.57 30.50 10.23
CA GLU A 262 18.87 30.69 11.53
C GLU A 262 18.98 32.11 12.05
N LYS A 263 20.18 32.71 12.00
CA LYS A 263 20.34 34.10 12.42
C LYS A 263 19.55 35.03 11.52
N ALA A 264 19.64 34.85 10.21
CA ALA A 264 18.85 35.62 9.26
C ALA A 264 17.34 35.57 9.56
N LYS A 265 16.81 34.36 9.77
CA LYS A 265 15.40 34.14 10.16
C LYS A 265 15.05 34.89 11.44
N GLY A 266 15.95 34.90 12.44
CA GLY A 266 15.78 35.65 13.69
C GLY A 266 15.57 37.15 13.44
N TYR A 267 16.45 37.77 12.65
CA TYR A 267 16.35 39.20 12.33
C TYR A 267 15.10 39.54 11.51
N PHE A 268 14.74 38.73 10.50
CA PHE A 268 13.50 38.97 9.76
C PHE A 268 12.26 38.84 10.64
N LYS A 269 12.23 37.84 11.54
CA LYS A 269 11.14 37.72 12.53
C LYS A 269 11.05 38.96 13.42
N GLN A 270 12.19 39.45 13.90
CA GLN A 270 12.24 40.65 14.73
C GLN A 270 11.59 41.84 14.02
N VAL A 271 11.96 42.10 12.75
CA VAL A 271 11.34 43.17 11.95
C VAL A 271 9.82 42.99 11.86
N THR A 272 9.35 41.79 11.52
CA THR A 272 7.91 41.54 11.31
C THR A 272 7.06 41.61 12.59
N GLN A 273 7.67 41.42 13.76
CA GLN A 273 7.03 41.41 15.08
C GLN A 273 7.07 42.78 15.75
N GLU A 274 8.23 43.44 15.72
CA GLU A 274 8.44 44.74 16.39
C GLU A 274 8.02 45.92 15.51
N TYR A 275 8.10 45.78 14.19
CA TYR A 275 7.85 46.86 13.22
C TYR A 275 6.88 46.41 12.12
N PRO A 276 5.67 45.93 12.47
CA PRO A 276 4.78 45.25 11.53
C PRO A 276 4.29 46.07 10.34
N GLU A 277 4.23 47.40 10.49
CA GLU A 277 3.73 48.36 9.49
C GLU A 277 4.85 49.09 8.73
N ASP A 278 6.12 48.83 9.06
CA ASP A 278 7.27 49.43 8.38
C ASP A 278 7.48 48.80 6.99
N PRO A 279 7.89 49.54 5.95
CA PRO A 279 8.17 48.98 4.63
C PRO A 279 9.15 47.80 4.63
N ALA A 280 10.12 47.76 5.56
CA ALA A 280 11.05 46.64 5.70
C ALA A 280 10.36 45.33 6.16
N ALA A 281 9.17 45.41 6.76
CA ALA A 281 8.41 44.24 7.19
C ALA A 281 7.90 43.41 6.01
N ALA A 282 7.44 44.05 4.92
CA ALA A 282 7.01 43.35 3.71
C ALA A 282 8.16 42.52 3.12
N ALA A 283 9.33 43.15 2.95
CA ALA A 283 10.52 42.48 2.47
C ALA A 283 10.99 41.35 3.42
N SER A 284 10.80 41.52 4.74
CA SER A 284 11.13 40.50 5.75
C SER A 284 10.18 39.30 5.72
N TRP A 285 8.87 39.52 5.56
CA TRP A 285 7.88 38.44 5.41
C TRP A 285 8.15 37.60 4.17
N LEU A 286 8.50 38.25 3.05
CA LEU A 286 8.93 37.57 1.83
C LEU A 286 10.12 36.66 2.11
N ARG A 287 11.19 37.19 2.71
CA ARG A 287 12.39 36.39 3.04
C ARG A 287 12.07 35.23 3.99
N LEU A 288 11.18 35.43 4.96
CA LEU A 288 10.72 34.35 5.83
C LEU A 288 9.99 33.27 5.04
N SER A 289 9.09 33.64 4.11
CA SER A 289 8.39 32.68 3.25
C SER A 289 9.37 31.84 2.44
N GLU A 290 10.38 32.47 1.83
CA GLU A 290 11.42 31.78 1.08
C GLU A 290 12.26 30.84 1.96
N ILE A 291 12.63 31.28 3.17
CA ILE A 291 13.38 30.46 4.13
C ILE A 291 12.57 29.24 4.56
N TYR A 292 11.28 29.42 4.88
CA TYR A 292 10.40 28.31 5.24
C TYR A 292 10.21 27.35 4.07
N ARG A 293 9.98 27.88 2.86
CA ARG A 293 9.90 27.08 1.62
C ARG A 293 11.17 26.28 1.37
N GLY A 294 12.35 26.89 1.51
CA GLY A 294 13.64 26.23 1.34
C GLY A 294 13.88 25.09 2.35
N LYS A 295 13.25 25.17 3.53
CA LYS A 295 13.22 24.09 4.53
C LYS A 295 12.09 23.09 4.32
N LYS A 296 11.29 23.25 3.26
CA LYS A 296 10.06 22.50 2.97
C LYS A 296 8.96 22.66 4.03
N ASN A 297 9.05 23.68 4.89
CA ASN A 297 7.99 24.14 5.80
C ASN A 297 6.95 24.93 5.01
N TYR A 298 6.20 24.26 4.14
CA TYR A 298 5.33 24.98 3.21
C TYR A 298 4.15 25.66 3.91
N VAL A 299 3.71 25.16 5.07
CA VAL A 299 2.58 25.76 5.79
C VAL A 299 2.97 27.12 6.35
N GLU A 300 4.10 27.21 7.05
CA GLU A 300 4.62 28.50 7.52
C GLU A 300 5.01 29.42 6.36
N ALA A 301 5.48 28.86 5.24
CA ALA A 301 5.73 29.65 4.03
C ALA A 301 4.44 30.30 3.48
N ILE A 302 3.32 29.57 3.48
CA ILE A 302 2.00 30.10 3.09
C ILE A 302 1.53 31.16 4.08
N GLU A 303 1.60 30.89 5.38
CA GLU A 303 1.13 31.83 6.41
C GLU A 303 1.93 33.14 6.39
N THR A 304 3.25 33.07 6.19
CA THR A 304 4.09 34.27 6.03
C THR A 304 3.80 35.04 4.74
N ALA A 305 3.50 34.35 3.63
CA ALA A 305 3.08 35.00 2.39
C ALA A 305 1.67 35.62 2.49
N LYS A 306 0.75 35.02 3.24
CA LYS A 306 -0.56 35.63 3.58
C LYS A 306 -0.42 36.85 4.48
N ALA A 307 0.50 36.81 5.45
CA ALA A 307 0.81 37.96 6.30
C ALA A 307 1.36 39.13 5.48
N LEU A 308 2.23 38.85 4.50
CA LEU A 308 2.68 39.82 3.50
C LEU A 308 1.50 40.42 2.74
N LEU A 309 0.61 39.59 2.18
CA LEU A 309 -0.57 40.06 1.43
C LEU A 309 -1.45 41.01 2.26
N LYS A 310 -1.72 40.65 3.52
CA LYS A 310 -2.59 41.43 4.41
C LYS A 310 -2.06 42.84 4.69
N ARG A 311 -0.73 43.01 4.70
CA ARG A 311 -0.06 44.29 5.01
C ARG A 311 0.49 45.00 3.78
N SER A 312 0.30 44.42 2.59
CA SER A 312 0.74 45.02 1.34
C SER A 312 -0.10 46.28 1.05
N THR A 313 0.58 47.40 0.85
CA THR A 313 -0.07 48.70 0.62
C THR A 313 -0.17 49.05 -0.86
N SER A 314 0.66 48.43 -1.69
CA SER A 314 0.72 48.67 -3.13
C SER A 314 0.27 47.44 -3.96
N GLN A 315 -0.17 47.69 -5.20
CA GLN A 315 -0.54 46.61 -6.14
C GLN A 315 0.63 45.66 -6.45
N PRO A 316 1.87 46.14 -6.70
CA PRO A 316 3.02 45.26 -6.94
C PRO A 316 3.34 44.34 -5.76
N GLU A 317 3.25 44.83 -4.52
CA GLU A 317 3.45 44.02 -3.31
C GLU A 317 2.39 42.93 -3.18
N LYS A 318 1.12 43.27 -3.44
CA LYS A 318 0.02 42.30 -3.42
C LYS A 318 0.22 41.21 -4.48
N ALA A 319 0.59 41.61 -5.70
CA ALA A 319 0.88 40.66 -6.79
C ALA A 319 2.02 39.71 -6.40
N GLU A 320 3.09 40.23 -5.80
CA GLU A 320 4.21 39.42 -5.32
C GLU A 320 3.81 38.47 -4.19
N ALA A 321 2.97 38.91 -3.25
CA ALA A 321 2.43 38.05 -2.20
C ALA A 321 1.60 36.89 -2.77
N TYR A 322 0.71 37.17 -3.72
CA TYR A 322 -0.09 36.14 -4.40
C TYR A 322 0.78 35.12 -5.15
N TYR A 323 1.86 35.57 -5.79
CA TYR A 323 2.82 34.66 -6.41
C TYR A 323 3.44 33.67 -5.40
N TYR A 324 3.92 34.15 -4.25
CA TYR A 324 4.50 33.25 -3.23
C TYR A 324 3.45 32.35 -2.59
N ILE A 325 2.21 32.84 -2.38
CA ILE A 325 1.10 31.99 -1.95
C ILE A 325 0.87 30.86 -2.96
N GLY A 326 0.74 31.20 -4.24
CA GLY A 326 0.52 30.22 -5.32
C GLY A 326 1.66 29.22 -5.45
N GLN A 327 2.91 29.68 -5.40
CA GLN A 327 4.09 28.82 -5.46
C GLN A 327 4.12 27.82 -4.29
N ASN A 328 3.86 28.29 -3.08
CA ASN A 328 3.85 27.41 -1.91
C ASN A 328 2.68 26.42 -1.96
N PHE A 329 1.49 26.83 -2.43
CA PHE A 329 0.39 25.89 -2.65
C PHE A 329 0.71 24.86 -3.74
N ALA A 330 1.37 25.26 -4.83
CA ALA A 330 1.77 24.36 -5.91
C ALA A 330 2.74 23.27 -5.41
N LEU A 331 3.76 23.67 -4.62
CA LEU A 331 4.74 22.75 -4.03
C LEU A 331 4.13 21.78 -3.00
N VAL A 332 2.99 22.17 -2.42
CA VAL A 332 2.21 21.33 -1.50
C VAL A 332 1.28 20.35 -2.22
N GLY A 333 1.04 20.55 -3.52
CA GLY A 333 0.07 19.77 -4.29
C GLY A 333 -1.38 20.27 -4.18
N GLU A 334 -1.61 21.44 -3.59
CA GLU A 334 -2.92 22.09 -3.53
C GLU A 334 -3.11 22.92 -4.82
N HIS A 335 -3.26 22.19 -5.93
CA HIS A 335 -3.21 22.73 -7.30
C HIS A 335 -4.29 23.78 -7.58
N GLN A 336 -5.50 23.61 -7.02
CA GLN A 336 -6.61 24.55 -7.22
C GLN A 336 -6.29 25.93 -6.63
N GLN A 337 -5.85 25.97 -5.37
CA GLN A 337 -5.49 27.22 -4.69
C GLN A 337 -4.24 27.85 -5.27
N ALA A 338 -3.32 27.04 -5.79
CA ALA A 338 -2.17 27.53 -6.53
C ALA A 338 -2.61 28.32 -7.77
N VAL A 339 -3.49 27.74 -8.59
CA VAL A 339 -4.04 28.39 -9.79
C VAL A 339 -4.79 29.67 -9.43
N GLU A 340 -5.66 29.63 -8.42
CA GLU A 340 -6.41 30.81 -7.95
C GLU A 340 -5.47 31.96 -7.53
N ALA A 341 -4.44 31.66 -6.74
CA ALA A 341 -3.48 32.67 -6.30
C ALA A 341 -2.66 33.23 -7.48
N PHE A 342 -2.24 32.40 -8.44
CA PHE A 342 -1.55 32.88 -9.63
C PHE A 342 -2.43 33.72 -10.55
N GLN A 343 -3.73 33.40 -10.65
CA GLN A 343 -4.70 34.23 -11.37
C GLN A 343 -4.84 35.60 -10.71
N GLU A 344 -4.95 35.68 -9.38
CA GLU A 344 -4.97 36.96 -8.68
C GLU A 344 -3.67 37.75 -8.89
N CYS A 345 -2.51 37.11 -8.85
CA CYS A 345 -1.23 37.74 -9.18
C CYS A 345 -1.24 38.39 -10.59
N LEU A 346 -1.65 37.63 -11.61
CA LEU A 346 -1.67 38.09 -13.00
C LEU A 346 -2.78 39.11 -13.29
N LYS A 347 -3.86 39.15 -12.49
CA LYS A 347 -4.88 40.21 -12.56
C LYS A 347 -4.31 41.55 -12.10
N LEU A 348 -3.50 41.56 -11.05
CA LEU A 348 -2.90 42.77 -10.48
C LEU A 348 -1.71 43.28 -11.30
N ASP A 349 -0.93 42.35 -11.87
CA ASP A 349 0.21 42.64 -12.74
C ASP A 349 0.24 41.66 -13.91
N GLN A 350 -0.34 42.07 -15.04
CA GLN A 350 -0.44 41.23 -16.24
C GLN A 350 0.92 40.84 -16.81
N GLN A 351 1.98 41.60 -16.52
CA GLN A 351 3.34 41.34 -17.01
C GLN A 351 4.23 40.68 -15.94
N PHE A 352 3.66 40.24 -14.81
CA PHE A 352 4.41 39.65 -13.71
C PHE A 352 5.31 38.48 -14.15
N TYR A 353 4.84 37.70 -15.14
CA TYR A 353 5.59 36.57 -15.70
C TYR A 353 6.91 36.98 -16.36
N LEU A 354 7.10 38.23 -16.80
CA LEU A 354 8.38 38.71 -17.33
C LEU A 354 9.45 38.81 -16.24
N ARG A 355 9.05 39.16 -15.00
CA ARG A 355 9.97 39.22 -13.85
C ARG A 355 10.15 37.86 -13.17
N LYS A 356 9.08 37.06 -13.12
CA LYS A 356 9.04 35.75 -12.47
C LYS A 356 8.41 34.70 -13.40
N PRO A 357 9.12 34.24 -14.44
CA PRO A 357 8.60 33.29 -15.43
C PRO A 357 8.03 32.00 -14.82
N ASP A 358 8.59 31.53 -13.70
CA ASP A 358 8.19 30.29 -13.04
C ASP A 358 6.70 30.25 -12.65
N ILE A 359 6.02 31.40 -12.57
CA ILE A 359 4.56 31.46 -12.40
C ILE A 359 3.84 30.65 -13.49
N LEU A 360 4.28 30.77 -14.74
CA LEU A 360 3.71 30.06 -15.89
C LEU A 360 3.94 28.55 -15.76
N LYS A 361 5.15 28.15 -15.36
CA LYS A 361 5.50 26.74 -15.12
C LYS A 361 4.63 26.12 -14.03
N TYR A 362 4.56 26.73 -12.85
CA TYR A 362 3.74 26.21 -11.75
C TYR A 362 2.26 26.18 -12.10
N MET A 363 1.76 27.22 -12.79
CA MET A 363 0.37 27.29 -13.22
C MET A 363 0.04 26.20 -14.24
N GLY A 364 0.90 25.99 -15.25
CA GLY A 364 0.73 24.92 -16.24
C GLY A 364 0.75 23.53 -15.61
N GLN A 365 1.71 23.26 -14.72
CA GLN A 365 1.79 21.98 -13.99
C GLN A 365 0.56 21.74 -13.10
N ALA A 366 0.11 22.76 -12.36
CA ALA A 366 -1.08 22.66 -11.54
C ALA A 366 -2.35 22.41 -12.38
N LEU A 367 -2.50 23.11 -13.51
CA LEU A 367 -3.61 22.91 -14.44
C LEU A 367 -3.62 21.51 -15.06
N SER A 368 -2.47 20.93 -15.38
CA SER A 368 -2.40 19.53 -15.84
C SER A 368 -2.89 18.55 -14.78
N CYS A 369 -2.50 18.74 -13.51
CA CYS A 369 -3.03 17.92 -12.41
C CYS A 369 -4.55 18.07 -12.24
N LEU A 370 -5.10 19.24 -12.54
CA LEU A 370 -6.53 19.52 -12.54
C LEU A 370 -7.25 19.11 -13.83
N LYS A 371 -6.54 18.51 -14.79
CA LYS A 371 -7.07 18.06 -16.10
C LYS A 371 -7.53 19.19 -17.05
N TYR A 372 -7.07 20.42 -16.83
CA TYR A 372 -7.22 21.51 -17.79
C TYR A 372 -6.05 21.51 -18.78
N GLU A 373 -6.05 20.53 -19.68
CA GLU A 373 -4.89 20.17 -20.51
C GLU A 373 -4.51 21.26 -21.54
N ASP A 374 -5.48 21.92 -22.16
CA ASP A 374 -5.23 22.99 -23.13
C ASP A 374 -4.52 24.17 -22.47
N ASN A 375 -5.09 24.70 -21.39
CA ASN A 375 -4.50 25.78 -20.61
C ASN A 375 -3.12 25.39 -20.06
N SER A 376 -2.98 24.15 -19.57
CA SER A 376 -1.69 23.63 -19.13
C SER A 376 -0.63 23.78 -20.22
N ARG A 377 -0.91 23.29 -21.44
CA ARG A 377 0.04 23.40 -22.56
C ARG A 377 0.36 24.84 -22.93
N GLU A 378 -0.64 25.72 -22.97
CA GLU A 378 -0.41 27.14 -23.27
C GLU A 378 0.59 27.76 -22.29
N PHE A 379 0.38 27.55 -20.98
CA PHE A 379 1.28 28.08 -19.95
C PHE A 379 2.69 27.45 -20.01
N LEU A 380 2.80 26.13 -20.22
CA LEU A 380 4.09 25.45 -20.31
C LEU A 380 4.88 25.84 -21.57
N LEU A 381 4.21 25.99 -22.72
CA LEU A 381 4.83 26.47 -23.96
C LEU A 381 5.25 27.93 -23.84
N HIS A 382 4.42 28.77 -23.22
CA HIS A 382 4.77 30.17 -22.97
C HIS A 382 5.99 30.28 -22.07
N TYR A 383 6.05 29.52 -20.96
CA TYR A 383 7.23 29.44 -20.11
C TYR A 383 8.48 29.08 -20.92
N MET A 384 8.41 27.98 -21.69
CA MET A 384 9.54 27.48 -22.48
C MET A 384 10.02 28.45 -23.58
N ASN A 385 9.12 29.28 -24.12
CA ASN A 385 9.49 30.31 -25.10
C ASN A 385 10.14 31.54 -24.43
N LEU A 386 9.77 31.84 -23.20
CA LEU A 386 10.29 32.99 -22.45
C LEU A 386 11.66 32.71 -21.84
N THR A 387 11.90 31.48 -21.37
CA THR A 387 13.14 31.08 -20.73
C THR A 387 14.05 30.37 -21.74
N SER A 388 15.11 31.04 -22.18
CA SER A 388 16.11 30.41 -23.07
C SER A 388 16.91 29.35 -22.30
N ASN A 389 16.87 28.09 -22.77
CA ASN A 389 17.72 26.98 -22.32
C ASN A 389 17.60 26.65 -20.82
N THR A 390 16.43 26.18 -20.39
CA THR A 390 16.25 25.66 -19.03
C THR A 390 16.74 24.21 -18.91
N ASP A 391 17.34 23.88 -17.77
CA ASP A 391 17.84 22.54 -17.45
C ASP A 391 16.73 21.46 -17.38
N ASP A 392 15.46 21.87 -17.30
CA ASP A 392 14.28 21.00 -17.16
C ASP A 392 13.42 20.91 -18.44
N ARG A 393 13.96 21.35 -19.59
CA ARG A 393 13.21 21.44 -20.85
C ARG A 393 12.66 20.09 -21.30
N ASP A 394 13.42 19.02 -21.11
CA ASP A 394 13.02 17.65 -21.40
C ASP A 394 11.82 17.20 -20.55
N LEU A 395 11.79 17.54 -19.25
CA LEU A 395 10.69 17.26 -18.34
C LEU A 395 9.42 18.02 -18.75
N LEU A 396 9.56 19.28 -19.17
CA LEU A 396 8.43 20.08 -19.66
C LEU A 396 7.87 19.50 -20.96
N LEU A 397 8.73 19.09 -21.90
CA LEU A 397 8.31 18.44 -23.14
C LEU A 397 7.60 17.10 -22.87
N ALA A 398 8.11 16.31 -21.92
CA ALA A 398 7.45 15.08 -21.50
C ALA A 398 6.07 15.34 -20.89
N LYS A 399 5.93 16.42 -20.10
CA LYS A 399 4.65 16.83 -19.52
C LYS A 399 3.66 17.31 -20.58
N ILE A 400 4.10 18.12 -21.54
CA ILE A 400 3.26 18.54 -22.68
C ILE A 400 2.82 17.32 -23.49
N MET A 401 3.74 16.39 -23.74
CA MET A 401 3.42 15.15 -24.43
C MET A 401 2.37 14.31 -23.67
N GLU A 402 2.45 14.21 -22.34
CA GLU A 402 1.43 13.59 -21.48
C GLU A 402 0.05 14.23 -21.69
N THR A 403 -0.04 15.57 -21.71
CA THR A 403 -1.31 16.28 -21.94
C THR A 403 -1.89 16.07 -23.34
N LEU A 404 -1.05 15.79 -24.34
CA LEU A 404 -1.51 15.48 -25.70
C LEU A 404 -2.04 14.05 -25.78
N LEU A 405 -1.35 13.11 -25.14
CA LEU A 405 -1.81 11.72 -25.05
C LEU A 405 -3.15 11.62 -24.31
N SER A 406 -3.36 12.40 -23.25
CA SER A 406 -4.63 12.40 -22.51
C SER A 406 -5.82 12.94 -23.32
N GLN A 407 -5.57 13.75 -24.35
CA GLN A 407 -6.58 14.22 -25.31
C GLN A 407 -6.62 13.40 -26.61
N HIS A 408 -5.90 12.27 -26.68
CA HIS A 408 -5.79 11.43 -27.88
C HIS A 408 -5.18 12.13 -29.11
N GLU A 409 -4.39 13.20 -28.91
CA GLU A 409 -3.65 13.92 -29.95
C GLU A 409 -2.34 13.20 -30.33
N GLU A 410 -2.46 11.95 -30.76
CA GLU A 410 -1.35 11.01 -30.91
C GLU A 410 -0.28 11.50 -31.89
N ARG A 411 -0.69 12.13 -33.01
CA ARG A 411 0.23 12.63 -34.03
C ARG A 411 1.22 13.65 -33.46
N LEU A 412 0.74 14.55 -32.61
CA LEU A 412 1.57 15.59 -31.98
C LEU A 412 2.41 14.99 -30.86
N ALA A 413 1.83 14.11 -30.04
CA ALA A 413 2.56 13.39 -29.00
C ALA A 413 3.73 12.58 -29.57
N ASN A 414 3.52 11.87 -30.69
CA ASN A 414 4.55 11.09 -31.38
C ASN A 414 5.70 11.96 -31.92
N ARG A 415 5.41 13.18 -32.37
CA ARG A 415 6.46 14.14 -32.76
C ARG A 415 7.30 14.59 -31.57
N LEU A 416 6.67 14.92 -30.45
CA LEU A 416 7.39 15.28 -29.22
C LEU A 416 8.19 14.11 -28.65
N TYR A 417 7.62 12.90 -28.67
CA TYR A 417 8.34 11.69 -28.30
C TYR A 417 9.60 11.51 -29.14
N SER A 418 9.47 11.59 -30.47
CA SER A 418 10.62 11.48 -31.39
C SER A 418 11.66 12.57 -31.12
N TYR A 419 11.22 13.80 -30.84
CA TYR A 419 12.10 14.91 -30.48
C TYR A 419 12.87 14.63 -29.19
N LEU A 420 12.20 14.13 -28.14
CA LEU A 420 12.83 13.73 -26.88
C LEU A 420 13.89 12.62 -27.09
N GLN A 421 13.58 11.59 -27.89
CA GLN A 421 14.54 10.52 -28.15
C GLN A 421 15.76 10.99 -28.94
N VAL A 422 15.61 11.96 -29.84
CA VAL A 422 16.74 12.46 -30.67
C VAL A 422 17.61 13.46 -29.92
N TYR A 423 16.99 14.41 -29.19
CA TYR A 423 17.73 15.53 -28.60
C TYR A 423 18.02 15.35 -27.11
N TYR A 424 17.33 14.44 -26.42
CA TYR A 424 17.49 14.18 -24.99
C TYR A 424 17.50 12.66 -24.65
N PRO A 425 18.19 11.78 -25.40
CA PRO A 425 18.03 10.32 -25.31
C PRO A 425 18.26 9.70 -23.92
N ASP A 426 19.13 10.31 -23.12
CA ASP A 426 19.55 9.82 -21.80
C ASP A 426 18.96 10.64 -20.65
N SER A 427 18.00 11.52 -20.95
CA SER A 427 17.40 12.40 -19.96
C SER A 427 16.23 11.73 -19.21
N GLU A 428 15.93 12.25 -18.02
CA GLU A 428 14.77 11.78 -17.26
C GLU A 428 13.45 12.09 -18.00
N GLY A 429 13.37 13.25 -18.68
CA GLY A 429 12.23 13.60 -19.54
C GLY A 429 11.99 12.62 -20.69
N ALA A 430 13.04 12.14 -21.38
CA ALA A 430 12.88 11.13 -22.43
C ALA A 430 12.44 9.77 -21.88
N SER A 431 12.88 9.43 -20.67
CA SER A 431 12.44 8.22 -19.95
C SER A 431 10.96 8.31 -19.57
N ILE A 432 10.53 9.43 -18.99
CA ILE A 432 9.12 9.71 -18.71
C ILE A 432 8.29 9.67 -20.00
N GLY A 433 8.79 10.27 -21.08
CA GLY A 433 8.12 10.25 -22.38
C GLY A 433 7.91 8.83 -22.91
N SER A 434 8.90 7.96 -22.74
CA SER A 434 8.80 6.55 -23.12
C SER A 434 7.76 5.80 -22.27
N ILE A 435 7.72 6.05 -20.96
CA ILE A 435 6.71 5.47 -20.06
C ILE A 435 5.31 5.92 -20.46
N ARG A 436 5.07 7.23 -20.66
CA ARG A 436 3.74 7.74 -21.02
C ARG A 436 3.27 7.22 -22.38
N ARG A 437 4.18 7.08 -23.35
CA ARG A 437 3.89 6.42 -24.63
C ARG A 437 3.49 4.95 -24.41
N ALA A 438 4.26 4.20 -23.63
CA ALA A 438 3.97 2.81 -23.34
C ALA A 438 2.60 2.63 -22.65
N GLU A 439 2.29 3.45 -21.66
CA GLU A 439 0.97 3.46 -20.99
C GLU A 439 -0.18 3.74 -21.95
N TYR A 440 -0.02 4.67 -22.88
CA TYR A 440 -1.02 4.93 -23.90
C TYR A 440 -1.24 3.72 -24.82
N LEU A 441 -0.15 3.06 -25.22
CA LEU A 441 -0.18 1.88 -26.09
C LEU A 441 -0.76 0.62 -25.42
N GLU A 442 -0.73 0.52 -24.09
CA GLU A 442 -1.33 -0.60 -23.34
C GLU A 442 -2.83 -0.79 -23.63
N ALA A 443 -3.54 0.30 -23.94
CA ALA A 443 -4.97 0.27 -24.27
C ALA A 443 -5.26 -0.10 -25.73
N GLY A 444 -4.22 -0.21 -26.57
CA GLY A 444 -4.34 -0.49 -28.00
C GLY A 444 -4.53 -1.98 -28.32
N ASP A 445 -4.39 -2.29 -29.61
CA ASP A 445 -4.40 -3.66 -30.11
C ASP A 445 -3.15 -4.44 -29.66
N LYS A 446 -3.08 -5.73 -30.02
CA LYS A 446 -1.95 -6.59 -29.65
C LYS A 446 -0.60 -6.03 -30.13
N ARG A 447 -0.56 -5.39 -31.30
CA ARG A 447 0.67 -4.79 -31.85
C ARG A 447 1.12 -3.60 -31.00
N ALA A 448 0.19 -2.74 -30.60
CA ALA A 448 0.47 -1.64 -29.69
C ALA A 448 0.94 -2.15 -28.31
N GLN A 449 0.31 -3.18 -27.77
CA GLN A 449 0.71 -3.81 -26.51
C GLN A 449 2.13 -4.41 -26.59
N ASP A 450 2.49 -5.06 -27.70
CA ASP A 450 3.84 -5.57 -27.93
C ASP A 450 4.88 -4.43 -27.97
N GLU A 451 4.54 -3.30 -28.59
CA GLU A 451 5.38 -2.09 -28.60
C GLU A 451 5.52 -1.48 -27.19
N ALA A 452 4.44 -1.40 -26.42
CA ALA A 452 4.48 -0.91 -25.04
C ALA A 452 5.47 -1.70 -24.18
N ILE A 453 5.45 -3.04 -24.30
CA ILE A 453 6.36 -3.90 -23.54
C ILE A 453 7.79 -3.82 -24.04
N TYR A 454 8.00 -3.63 -25.34
CA TYR A 454 9.32 -3.35 -25.86
C TYR A 454 9.92 -2.10 -25.19
N LEU A 455 9.14 -1.01 -25.09
CA LEU A 455 9.57 0.23 -24.43
C LEU A 455 9.93 0.01 -22.96
N TYR A 456 9.09 -0.70 -22.19
CA TYR A 456 9.41 -1.01 -20.79
C TYR A 456 10.68 -1.85 -20.64
N ARG A 457 10.92 -2.81 -21.54
CA ARG A 457 12.15 -3.64 -21.53
C ARG A 457 13.39 -2.86 -21.93
N GLU A 458 13.25 -1.84 -22.78
CA GLU A 458 14.34 -0.94 -23.10
C GLU A 458 14.68 -0.05 -21.90
N LEU A 459 13.64 0.50 -21.26
CA LEU A 459 13.77 1.33 -20.07
C LEU A 459 14.39 0.59 -18.89
N SER A 460 14.04 -0.67 -18.66
CA SER A 460 14.61 -1.46 -17.56
C SER A 460 16.11 -1.77 -17.71
N ARG A 461 16.69 -1.49 -18.88
CA ARG A 461 18.14 -1.59 -19.13
C ARG A 461 18.86 -0.26 -18.93
N LYS A 462 18.14 0.85 -18.79
CA LYS A 462 18.69 2.18 -18.55
C LYS A 462 18.84 2.44 -17.05
N SER A 463 19.72 3.37 -16.68
CA SER A 463 19.82 3.86 -15.30
C SER A 463 18.69 4.86 -15.04
N LEU A 464 17.60 4.39 -14.45
CA LEU A 464 16.43 5.23 -14.13
C LEU A 464 16.50 5.79 -12.70
N SER A 465 15.79 6.90 -12.47
CA SER A 465 15.54 7.33 -11.10
C SER A 465 14.70 6.26 -10.38
N PRO A 466 14.90 6.06 -9.08
CA PRO A 466 14.30 4.92 -8.41
C PRO A 466 12.75 4.83 -8.46
N PRO A 467 11.99 5.95 -8.44
CA PRO A 467 10.54 5.91 -8.68
C PRO A 467 10.15 5.45 -10.09
N LEU A 468 10.92 5.84 -11.12
CA LEU A 468 10.68 5.45 -12.51
C LEU A 468 11.05 3.98 -12.75
N ASP A 469 12.18 3.53 -12.19
CA ASP A 469 12.55 2.11 -12.23
C ASP A 469 11.45 1.24 -11.60
N GLY A 470 10.99 1.62 -10.41
CA GLY A 470 9.89 0.96 -9.73
C GLY A 470 8.63 0.83 -10.58
N LEU A 471 8.23 1.91 -11.27
CA LEU A 471 7.06 1.91 -12.15
C LEU A 471 7.27 0.97 -13.35
N VAL A 472 8.44 1.01 -13.97
CA VAL A 472 8.78 0.15 -15.11
C VAL A 472 8.77 -1.33 -14.70
N GLN A 473 9.37 -1.68 -13.55
CA GLN A 473 9.35 -3.05 -13.02
C GLN A 473 7.93 -3.50 -12.71
N PHE A 474 7.09 -2.63 -12.13
CA PHE A 474 5.68 -2.93 -11.87
C PHE A 474 4.93 -3.27 -13.16
N LYS A 475 5.11 -2.44 -14.20
CA LYS A 475 4.48 -2.63 -15.51
C LYS A 475 4.91 -3.93 -16.17
N LEU A 476 6.20 -4.28 -16.08
CA LEU A 476 6.72 -5.56 -16.58
C LEU A 476 6.12 -6.75 -15.80
N ALA A 477 6.11 -6.68 -14.46
CA ALA A 477 5.54 -7.74 -13.62
C ALA A 477 4.04 -7.95 -13.91
N LEU A 478 3.29 -6.85 -14.07
CA LEU A 478 1.87 -6.88 -14.38
C LEU A 478 1.61 -7.53 -15.75
N TRP A 479 2.46 -7.25 -16.74
CA TRP A 479 2.36 -7.88 -18.06
C TRP A 479 2.65 -9.38 -18.02
N GLU A 480 3.68 -9.80 -17.28
CA GLU A 480 3.99 -11.23 -17.13
C GLU A 480 2.84 -11.99 -16.45
N TRP A 481 2.23 -11.39 -15.41
CA TRP A 481 1.04 -11.96 -14.76
C TRP A 481 -0.14 -12.11 -15.72
N LYS A 482 -0.48 -11.05 -16.47
CA LYS A 482 -1.58 -11.07 -17.46
C LYS A 482 -1.41 -12.12 -18.55
N ASN A 483 -0.17 -12.49 -18.89
CA ASN A 483 0.14 -13.53 -19.88
C ASN A 483 0.34 -14.93 -19.27
N GLY A 484 0.07 -15.11 -17.97
CA GLY A 484 0.18 -16.40 -17.28
C GLY A 484 1.60 -16.80 -16.90
N ASN A 485 2.60 -15.94 -17.08
CA ASN A 485 3.99 -16.17 -16.70
C ASN A 485 4.21 -15.84 -15.22
N LEU A 486 3.52 -16.55 -14.34
CA LEU A 486 3.40 -16.20 -12.91
C LEU A 486 4.75 -16.19 -12.17
N GLU A 487 5.64 -17.15 -12.45
CA GLU A 487 6.95 -17.23 -11.80
C GLU A 487 7.85 -16.04 -12.15
N LYS A 488 7.80 -15.61 -13.42
CA LYS A 488 8.55 -14.42 -13.88
C LYS A 488 7.95 -13.13 -13.36
N SER A 489 6.63 -13.06 -13.23
CA SER A 489 5.97 -11.93 -12.56
C SER A 489 6.42 -11.83 -11.10
N LEU A 490 6.43 -12.95 -10.37
CA LEU A 490 6.85 -12.97 -8.97
C LEU A 490 8.32 -12.59 -8.82
N SER A 491 9.22 -13.06 -9.70
CA SER A 491 10.64 -12.68 -9.64
C SER A 491 10.84 -11.19 -9.85
N LEU A 492 10.16 -10.57 -10.81
CA LEU A 492 10.22 -9.12 -11.04
C LEU A 492 9.70 -8.33 -9.83
N ILE A 493 8.74 -8.89 -9.09
CA ILE A 493 8.25 -8.29 -7.84
C ILE A 493 9.32 -8.43 -6.75
N GLU A 494 9.94 -9.59 -6.57
CA GLU A 494 10.82 -9.89 -5.44
C GLU A 494 12.25 -9.35 -5.61
N ASP A 495 12.79 -9.32 -6.83
CA ASP A 495 14.15 -8.86 -7.15
C ASP A 495 14.31 -7.33 -7.14
N ARG A 496 13.27 -6.61 -6.72
CA ARG A 496 13.25 -5.14 -6.71
C ARG A 496 14.25 -4.55 -5.69
N PRO A 497 14.96 -3.46 -6.02
CA PRO A 497 15.79 -2.75 -5.05
C PRO A 497 14.95 -2.22 -3.89
N GLN A 498 15.34 -2.54 -2.65
CA GLN A 498 14.64 -2.05 -1.46
C GLN A 498 15.04 -0.59 -1.16
N GLY A 499 14.06 0.31 -1.25
CA GLY A 499 14.18 1.73 -0.90
C GLY A 499 13.93 2.63 -2.11
N SER A 500 13.02 3.63 -1.95
CA SER A 500 12.62 4.72 -2.87
C SER A 500 11.26 4.64 -3.58
N LEU A 501 10.50 3.57 -3.43
CA LEU A 501 9.15 3.48 -4.01
C LEU A 501 8.21 4.45 -3.29
N THR A 502 7.27 5.04 -4.04
CA THR A 502 6.15 5.74 -3.43
C THR A 502 5.20 4.73 -2.78
N ASP A 503 4.56 5.15 -1.70
CA ASP A 503 3.55 4.40 -0.94
C ASP A 503 2.45 3.80 -1.84
N ALA A 504 1.95 4.59 -2.78
CA ALA A 504 0.95 4.14 -3.74
C ALA A 504 1.46 2.97 -4.58
N LEU A 505 2.67 3.09 -5.14
CA LEU A 505 3.27 2.07 -5.99
C LEU A 505 3.66 0.83 -5.19
N HIS A 506 4.13 1.00 -3.94
CA HIS A 506 4.38 -0.12 -3.03
C HIS A 506 3.10 -0.94 -2.79
N ASN A 507 1.98 -0.28 -2.52
CA ASN A 507 0.69 -0.95 -2.35
C ASN A 507 0.22 -1.68 -3.62
N GLU A 508 0.47 -1.10 -4.80
CA GLU A 508 0.20 -1.77 -6.08
C GLU A 508 1.02 -3.05 -6.23
N PHE A 509 2.32 -3.04 -5.89
CA PHE A 509 3.16 -4.23 -5.88
C PHE A 509 2.65 -5.30 -4.91
N VAL A 510 2.25 -4.91 -3.69
CA VAL A 510 1.70 -5.84 -2.69
C VAL A 510 0.42 -6.49 -3.23
N ALA A 511 -0.49 -5.69 -3.79
CA ALA A 511 -1.73 -6.18 -4.37
C ALA A 511 -1.49 -7.11 -5.58
N LEU A 512 -0.50 -6.80 -6.43
CA LEU A 512 -0.13 -7.66 -7.55
C LEU A 512 0.51 -8.97 -7.06
N ARG A 513 1.41 -8.91 -6.07
CA ARG A 513 2.05 -10.09 -5.47
C ARG A 513 1.01 -11.06 -4.91
N GLU A 514 0.02 -10.52 -4.19
CA GLU A 514 -1.11 -11.32 -3.69
C GLU A 514 -1.82 -12.05 -4.82
N LYS A 515 -2.22 -11.34 -5.89
CA LYS A 515 -2.87 -11.96 -7.06
C LYS A 515 -2.02 -13.05 -7.69
N VAL A 516 -0.73 -12.79 -7.92
CA VAL A 516 0.20 -13.75 -8.52
C VAL A 516 0.29 -15.03 -7.68
N ILE A 517 0.44 -14.91 -6.36
CA ILE A 517 0.54 -16.08 -5.46
C ILE A 517 -0.77 -16.88 -5.46
N LEU A 518 -1.92 -16.21 -5.41
CA LEU A 518 -3.22 -16.88 -5.44
C LEU A 518 -3.44 -17.64 -6.75
N ASP A 519 -3.06 -17.06 -7.89
CA ASP A 519 -3.16 -17.73 -9.18
C ASP A 519 -2.18 -18.90 -9.30
N MET A 520 -0.95 -18.76 -8.78
CA MET A 520 0.01 -19.86 -8.72
C MET A 520 -0.52 -21.02 -7.87
N LEU A 521 -1.20 -20.71 -6.77
CA LEU A 521 -1.81 -21.68 -5.88
C LEU A 521 -2.97 -22.42 -6.58
N ARG A 522 -3.86 -21.68 -7.24
CA ARG A 522 -4.97 -22.26 -8.03
C ARG A 522 -4.44 -23.17 -9.15
N GLN A 523 -3.45 -22.70 -9.91
CA GLN A 523 -2.81 -23.47 -10.97
C GLN A 523 -2.13 -24.75 -10.43
N ALA A 524 -1.44 -24.66 -9.29
CA ALA A 524 -0.81 -25.82 -8.66
C ALA A 524 -1.85 -26.86 -8.22
N PHE A 525 -3.00 -26.41 -7.70
CA PHE A 525 -4.10 -27.28 -7.31
C PHE A 525 -4.73 -28.01 -8.50
N GLU A 526 -4.97 -27.31 -9.62
CA GLU A 526 -5.47 -27.91 -10.87
C GLU A 526 -4.51 -28.97 -11.41
N GLN A 527 -3.20 -28.75 -11.26
CA GLN A 527 -2.16 -29.71 -11.61
C GLN A 527 -1.97 -30.84 -10.58
N LYS A 528 -2.81 -30.91 -9.53
CA LYS A 528 -2.71 -31.86 -8.41
C LYS A 528 -1.37 -31.84 -7.68
N LYS A 529 -0.65 -30.70 -7.71
CA LYS A 529 0.62 -30.48 -7.00
C LYS A 529 0.34 -29.93 -5.60
N TYR A 530 -0.23 -30.76 -4.73
CA TYR A 530 -0.68 -30.35 -3.40
C TYR A 530 0.46 -29.83 -2.51
N ASP A 531 1.67 -30.41 -2.62
CA ASP A 531 2.84 -29.92 -1.88
C ASP A 531 3.22 -28.48 -2.27
N LYS A 532 3.10 -28.12 -3.56
CA LYS A 532 3.35 -26.74 -4.03
C LYS A 532 2.31 -25.77 -3.50
N VAL A 533 1.04 -26.18 -3.42
CA VAL A 533 -0.03 -25.38 -2.79
C VAL A 533 0.30 -25.07 -1.34
N LEU A 534 0.69 -26.09 -0.57
CA LEU A 534 1.04 -25.92 0.84
C LEU A 534 2.32 -25.10 1.03
N GLY A 535 3.32 -25.27 0.17
CA GLY A 535 4.53 -24.45 0.18
C GLY A 535 4.23 -22.97 -0.07
N LEU A 536 3.36 -22.65 -1.03
CA LEU A 536 2.93 -21.27 -1.30
C LEU A 536 2.15 -20.66 -0.12
N TYR A 537 1.28 -21.46 0.52
CA TYR A 537 0.53 -21.03 1.70
C TYR A 537 1.46 -20.75 2.89
N GLN A 538 2.32 -21.71 3.23
CA GLN A 538 3.22 -21.63 4.40
C GLN A 538 4.30 -20.56 4.23
N GLY A 539 4.82 -20.38 3.02
CA GLY A 539 5.79 -19.33 2.71
C GLY A 539 5.22 -17.91 2.80
N ASN A 540 3.89 -17.75 2.88
CA ASN A 540 3.21 -16.45 2.80
C ASN A 540 2.15 -16.25 3.90
N ILE A 541 2.31 -16.88 5.08
CA ILE A 541 1.34 -16.81 6.19
C ILE A 541 0.85 -15.39 6.51
N PRO A 542 1.70 -14.34 6.61
CA PRO A 542 1.23 -12.99 6.93
C PRO A 542 0.20 -12.45 5.93
N MET A 543 0.37 -12.76 4.64
CA MET A 543 -0.58 -12.38 3.59
C MET A 543 -1.92 -13.09 3.78
N PHE A 544 -1.91 -14.39 4.06
CA PHE A 544 -3.13 -15.18 4.25
C PHE A 544 -3.90 -14.80 5.53
N GLN A 545 -3.24 -14.25 6.55
CA GLN A 545 -3.93 -13.77 7.75
C GLN A 545 -4.86 -12.58 7.50
N THR A 546 -4.57 -11.76 6.49
CA THR A 546 -5.36 -10.58 6.11
C THR A 546 -6.23 -10.80 4.88
N LEU A 547 -6.12 -11.97 4.24
CA LEU A 547 -6.79 -12.31 2.99
C LEU A 547 -8.31 -12.41 3.17
N LYS A 548 -9.07 -11.83 2.23
CA LYS A 548 -10.54 -11.86 2.20
C LYS A 548 -11.12 -12.87 1.20
N ASP A 549 -10.30 -13.41 0.32
CA ASP A 549 -10.69 -14.49 -0.60
C ASP A 549 -10.70 -15.83 0.14
N PHE A 550 -11.84 -16.13 0.77
CA PHE A 550 -12.00 -17.35 1.57
C PHE A 550 -12.11 -18.64 0.73
N ASP A 551 -12.40 -18.55 -0.57
CA ASP A 551 -12.49 -19.74 -1.43
C ASP A 551 -11.14 -20.45 -1.56
N VAL A 552 -10.04 -19.70 -1.46
CA VAL A 552 -8.67 -20.24 -1.49
C VAL A 552 -8.39 -21.15 -0.30
N PHE A 553 -8.96 -20.88 0.88
CA PHE A 553 -8.81 -21.77 2.03
C PHE A 553 -9.49 -23.13 1.82
N THR A 554 -10.51 -23.21 0.95
CA THR A 554 -11.07 -24.50 0.54
C THR A 554 -10.07 -25.29 -0.31
N ILE A 555 -9.31 -24.62 -1.19
CA ILE A 555 -8.25 -25.25 -2.00
C ILE A 555 -7.11 -25.76 -1.10
N ILE A 556 -6.68 -24.94 -0.14
CA ILE A 556 -5.63 -25.30 0.82
C ILE A 556 -6.11 -26.48 1.68
N GLY A 557 -7.33 -26.43 2.20
CA GLY A 557 -7.93 -27.50 3.00
C GLY A 557 -8.02 -28.82 2.25
N ARG A 558 -8.43 -28.79 0.97
CA ARG A 558 -8.44 -29.99 0.11
C ARG A 558 -7.04 -30.53 -0.14
N SER A 559 -6.05 -29.66 -0.30
CA SER A 559 -4.65 -30.08 -0.49
C SER A 559 -4.11 -30.80 0.75
N TYR A 560 -4.45 -30.33 1.95
CA TYR A 560 -4.15 -31.04 3.20
C TYR A 560 -4.88 -32.39 3.30
N GLU A 561 -6.14 -32.48 2.85
CA GLU A 561 -6.91 -33.72 2.85
C GLU A 561 -6.30 -34.80 1.94
N GLU A 562 -5.88 -34.44 0.73
CA GLU A 562 -5.21 -35.34 -0.21
C GLU A 562 -3.87 -35.86 0.35
N LEU A 563 -3.18 -35.03 1.13
CA LEU A 563 -1.96 -35.37 1.87
C LEU A 563 -2.24 -35.99 3.25
N GLN A 564 -3.49 -36.39 3.53
CA GLN A 564 -3.93 -37.06 4.76
C GLN A 564 -3.70 -36.27 6.07
N SER A 565 -3.47 -34.95 5.97
CA SER A 565 -3.30 -34.03 7.08
C SER A 565 -4.66 -33.43 7.49
N TYR A 566 -5.53 -34.29 8.03
CA TYR A 566 -6.93 -33.95 8.32
C TYR A 566 -7.14 -32.83 9.36
N PRO A 567 -6.34 -32.71 10.44
CA PRO A 567 -6.47 -31.60 11.39
C PRO A 567 -6.29 -30.22 10.73
N GLU A 568 -5.25 -30.06 9.92
CA GLU A 568 -4.91 -28.83 9.21
C GLU A 568 -5.95 -28.49 8.15
N ALA A 569 -6.47 -29.50 7.45
CA ALA A 569 -7.60 -29.35 6.54
C ALA A 569 -8.83 -28.77 7.24
N MET A 570 -9.17 -29.28 8.43
CA MET A 570 -10.29 -28.79 9.23
C MET A 570 -10.10 -27.34 9.70
N VAL A 571 -8.87 -26.93 10.04
CA VAL A 571 -8.59 -25.51 10.38
C VAL A 571 -8.94 -24.62 9.20
N CYS A 572 -8.51 -24.98 7.98
CA CYS A 572 -8.80 -24.20 6.77
C CYS A 572 -10.30 -24.09 6.50
N TYR A 573 -11.04 -25.20 6.59
CA TYR A 573 -12.50 -25.19 6.41
C TYR A 573 -13.22 -24.39 7.50
N ASN A 574 -12.74 -24.44 8.75
CA ASN A 574 -13.29 -23.66 9.84
C ASN A 574 -13.08 -22.15 9.63
N THR A 575 -11.91 -21.74 9.11
CA THR A 575 -11.66 -20.34 8.71
C THR A 575 -12.70 -19.84 7.70
N VAL A 576 -13.10 -20.66 6.72
CA VAL A 576 -14.17 -20.29 5.77
C VAL A 576 -15.51 -20.10 6.47
N LEU A 577 -15.89 -21.02 7.37
CA LEU A 577 -17.18 -20.97 8.07
C LEU A 577 -17.28 -19.77 9.02
N GLU A 578 -16.22 -19.47 9.77
CA GLU A 578 -16.18 -18.35 10.72
C GLU A 578 -16.31 -16.99 10.02
N ASN A 579 -15.69 -16.83 8.85
CA ASN A 579 -15.62 -15.54 8.18
C ASN A 579 -16.74 -15.29 7.16
N THR A 580 -17.34 -16.34 6.60
CA THR A 580 -18.45 -16.18 5.63
C THR A 580 -19.82 -16.10 6.32
N GLY A 581 -19.93 -16.55 7.58
CA GLY A 581 -21.17 -16.52 8.36
C GLY A 581 -22.31 -17.39 7.79
N LYS A 582 -22.04 -18.17 6.75
CA LYS A 582 -22.99 -19.09 6.12
C LYS A 582 -22.54 -20.52 6.41
N GLU A 583 -23.46 -21.38 6.80
CA GLU A 583 -23.21 -22.82 6.82
C GLU A 583 -23.01 -23.30 5.38
N ASN A 584 -21.76 -23.25 4.92
CA ASN A 584 -21.35 -23.74 3.61
C ASN A 584 -21.37 -25.27 3.67
N GLY A 585 -22.39 -25.90 3.07
CA GLY A 585 -22.60 -27.34 3.15
C GLY A 585 -21.41 -28.13 2.61
N LYS A 586 -20.69 -27.59 1.63
CA LYS A 586 -19.47 -28.21 1.08
C LYS A 586 -18.32 -28.23 2.09
N CYS A 587 -18.11 -27.15 2.83
CA CYS A 587 -17.07 -27.11 3.88
C CYS A 587 -17.43 -28.04 5.04
N LEU A 588 -18.69 -28.02 5.49
CA LEU A 588 -19.19 -28.91 6.54
C LEU A 588 -19.07 -30.38 6.13
N LEU A 589 -19.36 -30.71 4.87
CA LEU A 589 -19.16 -32.04 4.32
C LEU A 589 -17.69 -32.47 4.35
N ASN A 590 -16.77 -31.62 3.88
CA ASN A 590 -15.33 -31.95 3.92
C ASN A 590 -14.84 -32.13 5.38
N MET A 591 -15.32 -31.31 6.33
CA MET A 591 -14.99 -31.46 7.75
C MET A 591 -15.55 -32.77 8.34
N ALA A 592 -16.78 -33.13 7.96
CA ALA A 592 -17.38 -34.40 8.34
C ALA A 592 -16.55 -35.57 7.81
N GLN A 593 -16.10 -35.49 6.55
CA GLN A 593 -15.30 -36.52 5.91
C GLN A 593 -13.91 -36.65 6.54
N CYS A 594 -13.25 -35.52 6.83
CA CYS A 594 -12.00 -35.51 7.60
C CYS A 594 -12.18 -36.17 8.97
N SER A 595 -13.25 -35.80 9.70
CA SER A 595 -13.54 -36.39 11.02
C SER A 595 -13.81 -37.90 10.94
N PHE A 596 -14.51 -38.36 9.90
CA PHE A 596 -14.76 -39.77 9.65
C PHE A 596 -13.46 -40.54 9.38
N ARG A 597 -12.58 -40.02 8.50
CA ARG A 597 -11.27 -40.63 8.22
C ARG A 597 -10.34 -40.68 9.43
N MET A 598 -10.51 -39.74 10.37
CA MET A 598 -9.82 -39.77 11.67
C MET A 598 -10.45 -40.74 12.70
N GLY A 599 -11.51 -41.47 12.35
CA GLY A 599 -12.24 -42.36 13.26
C GLY A 599 -13.13 -41.64 14.29
N LYS A 600 -13.32 -40.32 14.17
CA LYS A 600 -14.13 -39.51 15.11
C LYS A 600 -15.59 -39.47 14.67
N LEU A 601 -16.26 -40.63 14.75
CA LEU A 601 -17.61 -40.85 14.20
C LEU A 601 -18.67 -39.86 14.72
N GLU A 602 -18.73 -39.61 16.03
CA GLU A 602 -19.71 -38.67 16.62
C GLU A 602 -19.50 -37.24 16.11
N LYS A 603 -18.24 -36.79 15.98
CA LYS A 603 -17.94 -35.45 15.43
C LYS A 603 -18.30 -35.37 13.95
N ALA A 604 -18.01 -36.41 13.17
CA ALA A 604 -18.41 -36.47 11.77
C ALA A 604 -19.94 -36.34 11.62
N LEU A 605 -20.69 -37.05 12.46
CA LEU A 605 -22.16 -36.99 12.47
C LEU A 605 -22.69 -35.59 12.85
N GLN A 606 -22.06 -34.93 13.82
CA GLN A 606 -22.41 -33.55 14.20
C GLN A 606 -22.25 -32.59 13.02
N PHE A 607 -21.17 -32.71 12.23
CA PHE A 607 -20.99 -31.90 11.03
C PHE A 607 -22.02 -32.22 9.95
N CYS A 608 -22.32 -33.51 9.68
CA CYS A 608 -23.35 -33.89 8.73
C CYS A 608 -24.72 -33.28 9.07
N ARG A 609 -25.10 -33.26 10.36
CA ARG A 609 -26.38 -32.70 10.82
C ARG A 609 -26.51 -31.20 10.59
N ARG A 610 -25.39 -30.48 10.56
CA ARG A 610 -25.33 -29.03 10.30
C ARG A 610 -25.38 -28.68 8.82
N ILE A 611 -25.23 -29.65 7.91
CA ILE A 611 -25.34 -29.37 6.47
C ILE A 611 -26.80 -28.98 6.15
N PRO A 612 -27.05 -27.78 5.59
CA PRO A 612 -28.39 -27.30 5.25
C PRO A 612 -29.15 -28.25 4.30
N ALA A 613 -30.48 -28.27 4.40
CA ALA A 613 -31.32 -29.04 3.49
C ALA A 613 -31.18 -28.53 2.03
N GLY A 614 -31.15 -29.44 1.07
CA GLY A 614 -30.92 -29.17 -0.36
C GLY A 614 -29.45 -29.04 -0.78
N ASP A 615 -28.49 -28.89 0.15
CA ASP A 615 -27.06 -28.75 -0.16
C ASP A 615 -26.31 -30.08 0.07
N ASN A 616 -25.64 -30.58 -0.97
CA ASN A 616 -24.87 -31.84 -0.96
C ASN A 616 -25.59 -33.06 -0.32
N GLU A 617 -26.93 -33.15 -0.44
CA GLU A 617 -27.72 -34.17 0.28
C GLU A 617 -27.31 -35.61 -0.04
N GLY A 618 -26.99 -35.92 -1.30
CA GLY A 618 -26.52 -37.25 -1.68
C GLY A 618 -25.25 -37.65 -0.91
N GLN A 619 -24.23 -36.79 -0.94
CA GLN A 619 -22.94 -37.03 -0.27
C GLN A 619 -23.07 -37.03 1.26
N LYS A 620 -23.95 -36.19 1.81
CA LYS A 620 -24.30 -36.20 3.22
C LYS A 620 -24.91 -37.55 3.63
N ASN A 621 -25.89 -38.04 2.87
CA ASN A 621 -26.56 -39.31 3.15
C ASN A 621 -25.58 -40.49 3.03
N GLU A 622 -24.71 -40.48 2.01
CA GLU A 622 -23.65 -41.47 1.85
C GLU A 622 -22.72 -41.51 3.07
N LEU A 623 -22.23 -40.35 3.50
CA LEU A 623 -21.34 -40.27 4.65
C LEU A 623 -22.04 -40.67 5.95
N MET A 624 -23.30 -40.27 6.14
CA MET A 624 -24.10 -40.69 7.29
C MET A 624 -24.36 -42.20 7.31
N ALA A 625 -24.63 -42.83 6.16
CA ALA A 625 -24.76 -44.28 6.06
C ALA A 625 -23.46 -44.98 6.49
N LYS A 626 -22.31 -44.52 5.99
CA LYS A 626 -20.99 -45.04 6.39
C LYS A 626 -20.71 -44.87 7.89
N ILE A 627 -21.08 -43.71 8.46
CA ILE A 627 -20.93 -43.45 9.90
C ILE A 627 -21.82 -44.40 10.73
N PHE A 628 -23.10 -44.53 10.39
CA PHE A 628 -24.01 -45.41 11.14
C PHE A 628 -23.63 -46.88 11.01
N PHE A 629 -23.17 -47.30 9.84
CA PHE A 629 -22.67 -48.65 9.63
C PHE A 629 -21.47 -48.94 10.53
N ALA A 630 -20.48 -48.03 10.57
CA ALA A 630 -19.32 -48.14 11.46
C ALA A 630 -19.68 -48.10 12.95
N GLN A 631 -20.82 -47.50 13.33
CA GLN A 631 -21.35 -47.51 14.70
C GLN A 631 -22.19 -48.76 15.03
N GLY A 632 -22.43 -49.66 14.07
CA GLY A 632 -23.34 -50.82 14.25
C GLY A 632 -24.83 -50.45 14.28
N LYS A 633 -25.19 -49.22 13.87
CA LYS A 633 -26.57 -48.73 13.82
C LYS A 633 -27.22 -49.11 12.49
N TYR A 634 -27.53 -50.39 12.34
CA TYR A 634 -27.98 -50.97 11.06
C TYR A 634 -29.34 -50.46 10.59
N SER A 635 -30.26 -50.15 11.51
CA SER A 635 -31.58 -49.55 11.18
C SER A 635 -31.45 -48.18 10.54
N GLU A 636 -30.64 -47.31 11.13
CA GLU A 636 -30.38 -45.96 10.67
C GLU A 636 -29.58 -45.97 9.37
N THR A 637 -28.65 -46.93 9.22
CA THR A 637 -27.93 -47.16 7.96
C THR A 637 -28.90 -47.47 6.82
N LEU A 638 -29.84 -48.41 7.03
CA LEU A 638 -30.86 -48.74 6.02
C LEU A 638 -31.75 -47.54 5.66
N GLN A 639 -32.08 -46.70 6.64
CA GLN A 639 -32.83 -45.47 6.39
C GLN A 639 -32.04 -44.53 5.47
N GLN A 640 -30.75 -44.30 5.73
CA GLN A 640 -29.90 -43.46 4.89
C GLN A 640 -29.69 -44.05 3.50
N LEU A 641 -29.43 -45.35 3.39
CA LEU A 641 -29.33 -46.04 2.10
C LEU A 641 -30.63 -45.97 1.30
N GLY A 642 -31.79 -45.96 1.95
CA GLY A 642 -33.09 -45.77 1.29
C GLY A 642 -33.23 -44.39 0.63
N HIS A 643 -32.55 -43.36 1.13
CA HIS A 643 -32.48 -42.05 0.49
C HIS A 643 -31.52 -42.03 -0.72
N ILE A 644 -30.48 -42.86 -0.72
CA ILE A 644 -29.49 -42.96 -1.81
C ILE A 644 -30.01 -43.82 -2.97
N PHE A 645 -30.79 -44.86 -2.66
CA PHE A 645 -31.37 -45.80 -3.63
C PHE A 645 -32.91 -45.74 -3.56
N PRO A 646 -33.55 -44.72 -4.16
CA PRO A 646 -34.99 -44.75 -4.33
C PRO A 646 -35.37 -46.00 -5.15
N LYS A 647 -36.55 -46.58 -4.86
CA LYS A 647 -36.97 -47.90 -5.36
C LYS A 647 -36.91 -48.08 -6.89
N GLU A 648 -36.83 -47.00 -7.66
CA GLU A 648 -36.85 -46.95 -9.12
C GLU A 648 -35.48 -46.67 -9.77
N ARG A 649 -34.41 -46.42 -9.00
CA ARG A 649 -33.07 -46.16 -9.57
C ARG A 649 -32.48 -47.44 -10.15
N LYS A 650 -32.02 -47.36 -11.40
CA LYS A 650 -31.24 -48.43 -12.04
C LYS A 650 -29.85 -48.52 -11.41
N LEU A 651 -29.50 -49.69 -10.90
CA LEU A 651 -28.21 -49.96 -10.27
C LEU A 651 -27.11 -50.19 -11.33
N THR A 652 -25.89 -49.83 -10.97
CA THR A 652 -24.67 -50.02 -11.77
C THR A 652 -23.63 -50.83 -10.98
N PRO A 653 -22.62 -51.43 -11.63
CA PRO A 653 -21.59 -52.20 -10.91
C PRO A 653 -20.87 -51.42 -9.81
N ASP A 654 -20.73 -50.10 -9.96
CA ASP A 654 -20.11 -49.20 -8.97
C ASP A 654 -20.93 -49.10 -7.66
N ASP A 655 -22.23 -49.45 -7.70
CA ASP A 655 -23.10 -49.45 -6.54
C ASP A 655 -22.91 -50.69 -5.64
N PHE A 656 -22.07 -51.66 -6.03
CA PHE A 656 -21.95 -52.95 -5.34
C PHE A 656 -21.61 -52.82 -3.85
N GLU A 657 -20.69 -51.92 -3.47
CA GLU A 657 -20.32 -51.72 -2.06
C GLU A 657 -21.51 -51.28 -1.21
N TRP A 658 -22.35 -50.41 -1.75
CA TRP A 658 -23.55 -49.94 -1.09
C TRP A 658 -24.63 -51.02 -1.03
N VAL A 659 -24.77 -51.81 -2.09
CA VAL A 659 -25.68 -52.98 -2.11
C VAL A 659 -25.25 -53.99 -1.06
N ASN A 660 -23.95 -54.29 -0.95
CA ASN A 660 -23.43 -55.20 0.06
C ASN A 660 -23.69 -54.68 1.48
N MET A 661 -23.45 -53.39 1.72
CA MET A 661 -23.78 -52.74 2.99
C MET A 661 -25.28 -52.83 3.32
N TYR A 662 -26.16 -52.66 2.32
CA TYR A 662 -27.60 -52.82 2.50
C TYR A 662 -27.95 -54.24 2.92
N ILE A 663 -27.41 -55.25 2.23
CA ILE A 663 -27.66 -56.67 2.49
C ILE A 663 -27.23 -57.02 3.92
N GLU A 664 -26.03 -56.65 4.32
CA GLU A 664 -25.51 -56.89 5.67
C GLU A 664 -26.40 -56.24 6.73
N CYS A 665 -26.76 -54.98 6.56
CA CYS A 665 -27.69 -54.30 7.47
C CYS A 665 -29.07 -54.98 7.54
N SER A 666 -29.60 -55.44 6.40
CA SER A 666 -30.89 -56.16 6.36
C SER A 666 -30.82 -57.49 7.10
N ILE A 667 -29.70 -58.21 7.01
CA ILE A 667 -29.50 -59.46 7.75
C ILE A 667 -29.42 -59.19 9.25
N GLU A 668 -28.62 -58.21 9.68
CA GLU A 668 -28.44 -57.90 11.11
C GLU A 668 -29.70 -57.31 11.75
N THR A 669 -30.58 -56.68 10.96
CA THR A 669 -31.91 -56.21 11.42
C THR A 669 -33.03 -57.25 11.31
N GLY A 670 -32.72 -58.48 10.88
CA GLY A 670 -33.67 -59.59 10.76
C GLY A 670 -34.62 -59.51 9.56
N LYS A 671 -34.39 -58.59 8.61
CA LYS A 671 -35.19 -58.40 7.39
C LYS A 671 -34.70 -59.32 6.27
N TYR A 672 -34.79 -60.63 6.50
CA TYR A 672 -34.19 -61.62 5.60
C TYR A 672 -34.80 -61.67 4.20
N SER A 673 -36.11 -61.41 4.06
CA SER A 673 -36.78 -61.33 2.75
C SER A 673 -36.25 -60.17 1.90
N ASP A 674 -36.04 -59.01 2.52
CA ASP A 674 -35.50 -57.82 1.86
C ASP A 674 -34.04 -58.07 1.47
N ALA A 675 -33.25 -58.68 2.36
CA ALA A 675 -31.88 -59.08 2.08
C ALA A 675 -31.78 -60.00 0.86
N LEU A 676 -32.66 -61.01 0.73
CA LEU A 676 -32.68 -61.91 -0.42
C LEU A 676 -32.96 -61.17 -1.75
N SER A 677 -33.86 -60.19 -1.74
CA SER A 677 -34.14 -59.34 -2.91
C SER A 677 -32.92 -58.52 -3.32
N TRP A 678 -32.21 -57.93 -2.35
CA TRP A 678 -31.00 -57.17 -2.64
C TRP A 678 -29.80 -58.02 -3.01
N ILE A 679 -29.68 -59.24 -2.49
CA ILE A 679 -28.67 -60.21 -2.91
C ILE A 679 -28.85 -60.55 -4.39
N GLN A 680 -30.09 -60.77 -4.83
CA GLN A 680 -30.38 -61.04 -6.23
C GLN A 680 -29.93 -59.87 -7.13
N LYS A 681 -30.27 -58.64 -6.75
CA LYS A 681 -29.78 -57.43 -7.44
C LYS A 681 -28.26 -57.35 -7.44
N GLY A 682 -27.61 -57.66 -6.32
CA GLY A 682 -26.15 -57.66 -6.21
C GLY A 682 -25.49 -58.67 -7.15
N LEU A 683 -26.05 -59.87 -7.30
CA LEU A 683 -25.54 -60.90 -8.22
C LEU A 683 -25.69 -60.48 -9.69
N GLU A 684 -26.73 -59.73 -10.04
CA GLU A 684 -26.96 -59.17 -11.38
C GLU A 684 -25.95 -58.06 -11.75
N LEU A 685 -25.35 -57.40 -10.75
CA LEU A 685 -24.32 -56.37 -10.96
C LEU A 685 -22.92 -56.94 -11.23
N LEU A 686 -22.67 -58.19 -10.82
CA LEU A 686 -21.35 -58.81 -10.87
C LEU A 686 -21.13 -59.60 -12.16
N LYS A 687 -19.93 -59.50 -12.72
CA LYS A 687 -19.50 -60.33 -13.87
C LYS A 687 -19.02 -61.70 -13.38
N ASP A 688 -18.88 -62.67 -14.29
CA ASP A 688 -18.42 -64.02 -13.94
C ASP A 688 -17.00 -64.05 -13.35
N GLU A 689 -16.17 -63.07 -13.70
CA GLU A 689 -14.82 -62.88 -13.17
C GLU A 689 -14.79 -62.47 -11.69
N ASP A 690 -15.89 -61.93 -11.15
CA ASP A 690 -16.03 -61.52 -9.74
C ASP A 690 -16.36 -62.70 -8.80
N SER A 691 -15.71 -63.85 -9.02
CA SER A 691 -16.02 -65.12 -8.33
C SER A 691 -16.03 -65.01 -6.80
N GLY A 692 -15.10 -64.23 -6.22
CA GLY A 692 -15.04 -63.98 -4.77
C GLY A 692 -16.25 -63.21 -4.22
N LYS A 693 -16.66 -62.11 -4.87
CA LYS A 693 -17.83 -61.33 -4.47
C LYS A 693 -19.12 -62.12 -4.66
N ARG A 694 -19.21 -62.92 -5.74
CA ARG A 694 -20.34 -63.82 -6.00
C ARG A 694 -20.44 -64.90 -4.91
N ALA A 695 -19.31 -65.51 -4.53
CA ALA A 695 -19.26 -66.46 -3.43
C ALA A 695 -19.74 -65.81 -2.12
N GLN A 696 -19.27 -64.61 -1.78
CA GLN A 696 -19.72 -63.85 -0.60
C GLN A 696 -21.25 -63.65 -0.59
N LEU A 697 -21.84 -63.22 -1.71
CA LEU A 697 -23.29 -63.04 -1.81
C LEU A 697 -24.05 -64.37 -1.65
N CYS A 698 -23.55 -65.48 -2.19
CA CYS A 698 -24.13 -66.80 -2.00
C CYS A 698 -24.09 -67.25 -0.53
N LEU A 699 -23.02 -66.94 0.20
CA LEU A 699 -22.92 -67.21 1.64
C LEU A 699 -23.95 -66.40 2.44
N LEU A 700 -24.08 -65.10 2.15
CA LEU A 700 -25.10 -64.24 2.75
C LEU A 700 -26.52 -64.75 2.43
N LYS A 701 -26.76 -65.21 1.19
CA LYS A 701 -28.04 -65.80 0.77
C LYS A 701 -28.38 -67.05 1.57
N SER A 702 -27.40 -67.92 1.78
CA SER A 702 -27.55 -69.10 2.63
C SER A 702 -27.89 -68.72 4.07
N ARG A 703 -27.19 -67.72 4.64
CA ARG A 703 -27.49 -67.21 5.99
C ARG A 703 -28.94 -66.72 6.12
N CYS A 704 -29.46 -66.01 5.12
CA CYS A 704 -30.87 -65.60 5.08
C CYS A 704 -31.83 -66.81 5.10
N HIS A 705 -31.61 -67.80 4.23
CA HIS A 705 -32.46 -68.99 4.16
C HIS A 705 -32.39 -69.85 5.44
N LYS A 706 -31.21 -69.97 6.07
CA LYS A 706 -31.06 -70.63 7.39
C LYS A 706 -31.94 -69.95 8.45
N ASN A 707 -31.90 -68.62 8.53
CA ASN A 707 -32.72 -67.86 9.49
C ASN A 707 -34.22 -67.91 9.18
N LEU A 708 -34.60 -68.03 7.91
CA LEU A 708 -35.99 -68.26 7.46
C LEU A 708 -36.46 -69.72 7.64
N LYS A 709 -35.64 -70.59 8.22
CA LYS A 709 -35.90 -72.03 8.40
C LYS A 709 -36.14 -72.77 7.08
N GLN A 710 -35.39 -72.40 6.04
CA GLN A 710 -35.42 -72.99 4.70
C GLN A 710 -34.08 -73.69 4.38
N PRO A 711 -33.76 -74.81 5.06
CA PRO A 711 -32.46 -75.47 4.94
C PRO A 711 -32.15 -76.01 3.52
N ALA A 712 -33.17 -76.45 2.76
CA ALA A 712 -32.97 -76.94 1.39
C ALA A 712 -32.47 -75.85 0.43
N GLU A 713 -33.00 -74.62 0.54
CA GLU A 713 -32.54 -73.49 -0.27
C GLU A 713 -31.18 -72.96 0.20
N ALA A 714 -30.91 -73.03 1.52
CA ALA A 714 -29.60 -72.72 2.06
C ALA A 714 -28.50 -73.64 1.50
N ILE A 715 -28.78 -74.94 1.38
CA ILE A 715 -27.85 -75.91 0.77
C ILE A 715 -27.51 -75.51 -0.67
N LYS A 716 -28.51 -75.24 -1.52
CA LYS A 716 -28.28 -74.82 -2.92
C LYS A 716 -27.38 -73.59 -3.01
N CYS A 717 -27.57 -72.62 -2.11
CA CYS A 717 -26.76 -71.41 -2.07
C CYS A 717 -25.30 -71.71 -1.66
N LEU A 718 -25.08 -72.59 -0.68
CA LEU A 718 -23.74 -72.99 -0.26
C LEU A 718 -23.02 -73.82 -1.32
N GLU A 719 -23.72 -74.69 -2.05
CA GLU A 719 -23.14 -75.44 -3.17
C GLU A 719 -22.72 -74.50 -4.31
N SER A 720 -23.53 -73.47 -4.58
CA SER A 720 -23.17 -72.42 -5.54
C SER A 720 -21.90 -71.67 -5.09
N ALA A 721 -21.81 -71.29 -3.81
CA ALA A 721 -20.61 -70.67 -3.25
C ALA A 721 -19.37 -71.59 -3.33
N LEU A 722 -19.54 -72.88 -3.03
CA LEU A 722 -18.48 -73.89 -3.06
C LEU A 722 -17.84 -74.02 -4.46
N SER A 723 -18.65 -73.93 -5.51
CA SER A 723 -18.17 -73.98 -6.90
C SER A 723 -17.34 -72.78 -7.33
N LEU A 724 -17.48 -71.64 -6.64
CA LEU A 724 -16.82 -70.38 -6.94
C LEU A 724 -15.54 -70.15 -6.11
N LEU A 725 -15.41 -70.85 -4.97
CA LEU A 725 -14.27 -70.70 -4.07
C LEU A 725 -13.03 -71.42 -4.60
N GLN A 726 -11.85 -70.85 -4.32
CA GLN A 726 -10.57 -71.46 -4.63
C GLN A 726 -9.89 -72.08 -3.40
N GLU A 727 -10.01 -71.43 -2.23
CA GLU A 727 -9.35 -71.87 -0.99
C GLU A 727 -9.90 -73.20 -0.46
N GLU A 728 -9.00 -74.16 -0.21
CA GLU A 728 -9.37 -75.50 0.25
C GLU A 728 -9.95 -75.53 1.65
N ASP A 729 -9.49 -74.67 2.56
CA ASP A 729 -9.96 -74.67 3.95
C ASP A 729 -11.41 -74.19 4.06
N LEU A 730 -11.77 -73.13 3.32
CA LEU A 730 -13.16 -72.67 3.17
C LEU A 730 -14.05 -73.73 2.51
N LYS A 731 -13.52 -74.49 1.54
CA LYS A 731 -14.26 -75.62 0.94
C LYS A 731 -14.52 -76.73 1.98
N GLY A 732 -13.55 -77.01 2.85
CA GLY A 732 -13.70 -77.93 3.98
C GLY A 732 -14.82 -77.47 4.92
N GLN A 733 -14.77 -76.22 5.35
CA GLN A 733 -15.80 -75.59 6.18
C GLN A 733 -17.20 -75.70 5.56
N LEU A 734 -17.35 -75.31 4.30
CA LEU A 734 -18.65 -75.30 3.63
C LEU A 734 -19.23 -76.69 3.42
N ASN A 735 -18.42 -77.66 3.02
CA ASN A 735 -18.89 -79.04 2.89
C ASN A 735 -19.32 -79.61 4.25
N TYR A 736 -18.63 -79.26 5.33
CA TYR A 736 -19.04 -79.62 6.68
C TYR A 736 -20.39 -78.95 7.06
N GLU A 737 -20.55 -77.64 6.81
CA GLU A 737 -21.80 -76.92 7.05
C GLU A 737 -22.99 -77.46 6.23
N ILE A 738 -22.76 -77.77 4.95
CA ILE A 738 -23.77 -78.38 4.06
C ILE A 738 -24.20 -79.74 4.62
N SER A 739 -23.26 -80.55 5.11
CA SER A 739 -23.59 -81.86 5.69
C SER A 739 -24.51 -81.75 6.91
N ASN A 740 -24.28 -80.77 7.78
CA ASN A 740 -25.15 -80.51 8.93
C ASN A 740 -26.56 -80.06 8.52
N LEU A 741 -26.70 -79.28 7.45
CA LEU A 741 -28.01 -78.91 6.91
C LEU A 741 -28.73 -80.12 6.29
N TYR A 742 -28.01 -81.02 5.62
CA TYR A 742 -28.58 -82.28 5.12
C TYR A 742 -29.10 -83.18 6.25
N LEU A 743 -28.37 -83.27 7.36
CA LEU A 743 -28.83 -83.97 8.57
C LEU A 743 -30.10 -83.32 9.15
N GLN A 744 -30.19 -81.99 9.12
CA GLN A 744 -31.36 -81.26 9.61
C GLN A 744 -32.63 -81.55 8.79
N ILE A 745 -32.51 -81.80 7.48
CA ILE A 745 -33.63 -82.17 6.61
C ILE A 745 -33.87 -83.68 6.51
N GLY A 746 -33.07 -84.49 7.23
CA GLY A 746 -33.21 -85.95 7.27
C GLY A 746 -32.55 -86.70 6.11
N ASP A 747 -31.84 -86.01 5.21
CA ASP A 747 -31.12 -86.63 4.09
C ASP A 747 -29.72 -87.06 4.53
N LYS A 748 -29.69 -88.17 5.26
CA LYS A 748 -28.45 -88.73 5.82
C LYS A 748 -27.45 -89.17 4.74
N GLN A 749 -27.94 -89.65 3.60
CA GLN A 749 -27.06 -90.15 2.53
C GLN A 749 -26.19 -89.01 1.97
N GLN A 750 -26.80 -87.86 1.66
CA GLN A 750 -26.06 -86.69 1.18
C GLN A 750 -25.16 -86.10 2.26
N ALA A 751 -25.59 -86.12 3.54
CA ALA A 751 -24.74 -85.70 4.64
C ALA A 751 -23.44 -86.52 4.74
N VAL A 752 -23.54 -87.85 4.70
CA VAL A 752 -22.39 -88.76 4.74
C VAL A 752 -21.49 -88.57 3.52
N GLN A 753 -22.07 -88.36 2.34
CA GLN A 753 -21.32 -88.10 1.12
C GLN A 753 -20.47 -86.83 1.23
N LYS A 754 -21.04 -85.73 1.73
CA LYS A 754 -20.31 -84.46 1.94
C LYS A 754 -19.23 -84.60 3.01
N LEU A 755 -19.50 -85.26 4.14
CA LEU A 755 -18.50 -85.54 5.18
C LEU A 755 -17.34 -86.39 4.66
N SER A 756 -17.62 -87.37 3.80
CA SER A 756 -16.60 -88.19 3.14
C SER A 756 -15.72 -87.39 2.17
N GLN A 757 -16.25 -86.31 1.58
CA GLN A 757 -15.46 -85.37 0.77
C GLN A 757 -14.57 -84.50 1.66
N VAL A 758 -15.06 -84.06 2.83
CA VAL A 758 -14.25 -83.31 3.81
C VAL A 758 -13.08 -84.15 4.33
N LEU A 759 -13.26 -85.45 4.58
CA LEU A 759 -12.18 -86.36 4.96
C LEU A 759 -11.04 -86.45 3.94
N LYS A 760 -11.33 -86.17 2.67
CA LYS A 760 -10.33 -86.17 1.58
C LYS A 760 -9.66 -84.80 1.39
N SER A 761 -10.07 -83.77 2.13
CA SER A 761 -9.49 -82.42 2.05
C SER A 761 -8.11 -82.38 2.71
N GLY A 762 -7.26 -81.40 2.35
CA GLY A 762 -5.92 -81.24 2.94
C GLY A 762 -5.87 -80.68 4.37
N SER A 763 -7.01 -80.32 4.98
CA SER A 763 -7.07 -79.66 6.30
C SER A 763 -7.28 -80.67 7.43
N SER A 764 -6.28 -80.82 8.31
CA SER A 764 -6.33 -81.76 9.45
C SER A 764 -7.45 -81.45 10.45
N PHE A 765 -7.82 -80.17 10.59
CA PHE A 765 -8.93 -79.74 11.45
C PHE A 765 -10.27 -80.26 10.92
N TRP A 766 -10.56 -80.00 9.63
CA TRP A 766 -11.82 -80.41 9.01
C TRP A 766 -11.93 -81.93 8.85
N GLN A 767 -10.83 -82.64 8.59
CA GLN A 767 -10.80 -84.10 8.62
C GLN A 767 -11.25 -84.64 9.98
N THR A 768 -10.71 -84.09 11.07
CA THR A 768 -11.07 -84.52 12.44
C THR A 768 -12.54 -84.22 12.74
N ALA A 769 -13.03 -83.04 12.40
CA ALA A 769 -14.44 -82.66 12.58
C ALA A 769 -15.39 -83.57 11.79
N ALA A 770 -15.03 -83.90 10.54
CA ALA A 770 -15.83 -84.78 9.70
C ALA A 770 -15.87 -86.22 10.23
N GLN A 771 -14.74 -86.75 10.72
CA GLN A 771 -14.67 -88.08 11.32
C GLN A 771 -15.56 -88.18 12.56
N GLN A 772 -15.47 -87.22 13.47
CA GLN A 772 -16.30 -87.19 14.68
C GLN A 772 -17.80 -87.17 14.36
N GLN A 773 -18.21 -86.38 13.36
CA GLN A 773 -19.61 -86.29 12.95
C GLN A 773 -20.09 -87.59 12.27
N LEU A 774 -19.24 -88.28 11.50
CA LEU A 774 -19.54 -89.60 10.93
C LEU A 774 -19.67 -90.66 12.02
N ASP A 775 -18.76 -90.70 12.98
CA ASP A 775 -18.81 -91.64 14.12
C ASP A 775 -20.09 -91.41 14.95
N TYR A 776 -20.49 -90.15 15.16
CA TYR A 776 -21.74 -89.81 15.84
C TYR A 776 -22.99 -90.28 15.07
N ILE A 777 -23.00 -90.15 13.74
CA ILE A 777 -24.10 -90.66 12.90
C ILE A 777 -24.19 -92.19 13.02
N GLN A 778 -23.05 -92.90 12.96
CA GLN A 778 -22.99 -94.36 13.11
C GLN A 778 -23.46 -94.82 14.49
N LEU A 779 -22.97 -94.19 15.57
CA LEU A 779 -23.37 -94.50 16.95
C LEU A 779 -24.88 -94.32 17.17
N LYS A 780 -25.49 -93.28 16.58
CA LYS A 780 -26.94 -93.09 16.63
C LYS A 780 -27.70 -94.20 15.92
N GLU A 781 -27.17 -94.75 14.83
CA GLU A 781 -27.79 -95.84 14.07
C GLU A 781 -27.64 -97.20 14.77
N GLU A 782 -26.53 -97.43 15.45
CA GLU A 782 -26.33 -98.62 16.27
C GLU A 782 -27.17 -98.57 17.56
N GLY A 783 -27.28 -97.42 18.22
CA GLY A 783 -28.13 -97.23 19.39
C GLY A 783 -29.64 -97.35 19.11
N LEU A 784 -30.09 -96.99 17.90
CA LEU A 784 -31.48 -97.19 17.43
C LEU A 784 -31.78 -98.64 17.01
N LYS A 785 -30.76 -99.51 16.88
CA LYS A 785 -30.93 -100.95 16.62
C LYS A 785 -30.94 -101.80 17.89
N ILE A 786 -30.57 -101.22 19.05
CA ILE A 786 -30.46 -101.90 20.35
C ILE A 786 -31.69 -101.68 21.24
N PHE A 787 -32.59 -100.74 20.87
CA PHE A 787 -33.96 -100.62 21.37
C PHE A 787 -34.94 -101.08 20.29
#